data_AF-A0A7C5NCD9-F1
#
_entry.id   AF-A0A7C5NCD9-F1
#
_cell.length_a   1.000
_cell.length_b   1.000
_cell.length_c   1.000
_cell.angle_alpha   90.00
_cell.angle_beta   90.00
_cell.angle_gamma   90.00
#
_symmetry.space_group_name_H-M   'P 1'
#
loop_
_entity.id
_entity.type
_entity.pdbx_description
1 polymer ?
#
loop_
_entity_poly.entity_id
_entity_poly.type
_entity_poly.pdbx_seq_one_letter_code
_entity_poly.pdbx_strand_id
1 'polypeptide(L)'
;MRQASNTKFAFDKGLMTIGILLLLFFLAAVASFVYVERQASHDKEYISLAGEQRVLSQSIVKNAVESASASNVGAFTLLRQNREDFAHNLQILRNGNPQTGLPPSPPAVEDSLAAVESLWTTIGSNANVILEAEGTIRMLSEFVGAINDTMPSLLALSDEVVSTMIESGASASQVYIASRQLMLVPRIAVNANRILAGGEDAAAAAERFGRDAALFGRVLDAMLNGNRKMNISRVRDPDARDKLAEVADSFETVHELVGRILEQTPALFEAQQAAGNLVTQSEVLLGRTTDLMQAYTALGDSRLINATTATLLGAVALLLLIVLGFKVVGDTRARLAETAAQNRRNQDAIMRLLDEIGDLANGDLTAQATVTEDITGAIADAINYTIDQLRRLVSTINETTVQVSSAAQETQATAMHLAEASDHQAEQITAASAAINQMAISIDTVSSNANASSEVANKSLDIAKKGAQAVQDTIRGMDTIREQIQETSKRIKRLGESSQEIGDMVELINDIADQTNILALNAAIQAAMAGESGRGFAVVADEVQRLAEKSTDATKQIEALVKTIQSDTNEAVASMEQSTTQVVSGAKLAVNAGEALGEIETVSMELAELTHSISESAQQQAVAASSISESMNVIQEVTTQTSAGTNETSASIGNLAELSNELRKSVAGFKLPE
;
A
#
# COMPACT_ATOMS: atom_id res chain seq x y z
N MET A 1 15.80 -54.01 100.51
CA MET A 1 15.13 -52.69 100.63
C MET A 1 16.12 -51.64 100.17
N ARG A 2 15.97 -51.08 98.96
CA ARG A 2 15.50 -49.69 98.63
C ARG A 2 16.44 -48.62 99.22
N GLN A 3 17.07 -47.72 98.45
CA GLN A 3 16.49 -46.93 97.35
C GLN A 3 17.52 -46.63 96.23
N ALA A 4 17.12 -46.91 95.00
CA ALA A 4 17.65 -46.29 93.81
C ALA A 4 17.19 -44.82 93.76
N SER A 5 18.14 -43.89 93.70
CA SER A 5 17.87 -42.47 93.47
C SER A 5 17.49 -42.28 92.00
N ASN A 6 16.18 -42.29 91.75
CA ASN A 6 15.56 -41.85 90.51
C ASN A 6 15.73 -40.33 90.40
N THR A 7 16.77 -39.86 89.71
CA THR A 7 16.86 -38.46 89.26
C THR A 7 15.87 -38.25 88.12
N LYS A 8 14.61 -37.97 88.47
CA LYS A 8 13.66 -37.34 87.55
C LYS A 8 14.21 -35.97 87.18
N PHE A 9 14.67 -35.80 85.94
CA PHE A 9 14.79 -34.49 85.31
C PHE A 9 13.40 -33.83 85.36
N ALA A 10 13.21 -32.91 86.31
CA ALA A 10 12.06 -32.04 86.31
C ALA A 10 12.28 -31.02 85.18
N PHE A 11 11.75 -31.34 83.99
CA PHE A 11 11.61 -30.37 82.91
C PHE A 11 10.79 -29.19 83.44
N ASP A 12 11.34 -27.98 83.42
CA ASP A 12 10.58 -26.78 83.72
C ASP A 12 9.44 -26.69 82.69
N LYS A 13 8.21 -26.94 83.15
CA LYS A 13 7.01 -26.91 82.31
C LYS A 13 6.88 -25.59 81.57
N GLY A 14 7.39 -24.49 82.15
CA GLY A 14 7.38 -23.17 81.52
C GLY A 14 8.40 -23.02 80.38
N LEU A 15 9.43 -23.84 80.29
CA LEU A 15 10.44 -23.80 79.22
C LEU A 15 9.99 -24.67 78.05
N MET A 16 9.37 -25.81 78.38
CA MET A 16 8.71 -26.68 77.41
C MET A 16 7.53 -25.97 76.72
N THR A 17 6.71 -25.19 77.44
CA THR A 17 5.60 -24.44 76.83
C THR A 17 6.09 -23.33 75.89
N ILE A 18 7.13 -22.58 76.25
CA ILE A 18 7.70 -21.54 75.38
C ILE A 18 8.37 -22.17 74.15
N GLY A 19 9.09 -23.28 74.31
CA GLY A 19 9.68 -24.03 73.20
C GLY A 19 8.64 -24.60 72.23
N ILE A 20 7.54 -25.15 72.76
CA ILE A 20 6.41 -25.64 71.94
C ILE A 20 5.72 -24.48 71.20
N LEU A 21 5.49 -23.35 71.86
CA LEU A 21 4.89 -22.16 71.23
C LEU A 21 5.81 -21.59 70.15
N LEU A 22 7.12 -21.50 70.39
CA LEU A 22 8.09 -21.07 69.40
C LEU A 22 8.09 -21.99 68.18
N LEU A 23 8.13 -23.31 68.38
CA LEU A 23 8.07 -24.28 67.28
C LEU A 23 6.77 -24.11 66.48
N LEU A 24 5.63 -23.93 67.16
CA LEU A 24 4.33 -23.70 66.53
C LEU A 24 4.31 -22.40 65.69
N PHE A 25 4.76 -21.27 66.25
CA PHE A 25 4.78 -19.99 65.54
C PHE A 25 5.81 -19.97 64.41
N PHE A 26 6.96 -20.63 64.58
CA PHE A 26 7.97 -20.77 63.53
C PHE A 26 7.45 -21.63 62.38
N LEU A 27 6.86 -22.79 62.67
CA LEU A 27 6.24 -23.64 61.66
C LEU A 27 5.06 -22.93 60.97
N ALA A 28 4.25 -22.16 61.72
CA ALA A 28 3.18 -21.36 61.16
C ALA A 28 3.70 -20.21 60.27
N ALA A 29 4.82 -19.57 60.64
CA ALA A 29 5.46 -18.53 59.84
C ALA A 29 6.06 -19.10 58.55
N VAL A 30 6.78 -20.23 58.62
CA VAL A 30 7.32 -20.93 57.44
C VAL A 30 6.19 -21.42 56.54
N ALA A 31 5.15 -22.05 57.10
CA ALA A 31 3.99 -22.49 56.34
C ALA A 31 3.25 -21.31 55.68
N SER A 32 3.09 -20.19 56.40
CA SER A 32 2.49 -18.96 55.88
C SER A 32 3.34 -18.35 54.76
N PHE A 33 4.67 -18.31 54.92
CA PHE A 33 5.60 -17.80 53.90
C PHE A 33 5.56 -18.66 52.62
N VAL A 34 5.65 -19.99 52.76
CA VAL A 34 5.55 -20.93 51.63
C VAL A 34 4.17 -20.83 50.96
N TYR A 35 3.11 -20.66 51.74
CA TYR A 35 1.75 -20.48 51.21
C TYR A 35 1.62 -19.17 50.42
N VAL A 36 2.09 -18.05 50.98
CA VAL A 36 2.06 -16.73 50.33
C VAL A 36 2.90 -16.74 49.05
N GLU A 37 4.09 -17.33 49.06
CA GLU A 37 4.96 -17.42 47.88
C GLU A 37 4.31 -18.25 46.77
N ARG A 38 3.72 -19.40 47.12
CA ARG A 38 3.00 -20.25 46.16
C ARG A 38 1.79 -19.54 45.57
N GLN A 39 1.05 -18.81 46.39
CA GLN A 39 -0.11 -18.06 45.94
C GLN A 39 0.29 -16.88 45.06
N ALA A 40 1.37 -16.17 45.40
CA ALA A 40 1.93 -15.09 44.57
C ALA A 40 2.41 -15.60 43.21
N SER A 41 2.96 -16.82 43.15
CA SER A 41 3.30 -17.47 41.87
C SER A 41 2.05 -17.73 41.02
N HIS A 42 0.96 -18.24 41.61
CA HIS A 42 -0.30 -18.43 40.89
C HIS A 42 -0.90 -17.10 40.41
N ASP A 43 -0.86 -16.06 41.25
CA ASP A 43 -1.37 -14.73 40.88
C ASP A 43 -0.63 -14.14 39.67
N LYS A 44 0.70 -14.29 39.61
CA LYS A 44 1.48 -13.87 38.44
C LYS A 44 1.04 -14.58 37.16
N GLU A 45 0.79 -15.88 37.23
CA GLU A 45 0.33 -16.68 36.08
C GLU A 45 -1.08 -16.26 35.65
N TYR A 46 -2.02 -16.07 36.59
CA TYR A 46 -3.36 -15.55 36.28
C TYR A 46 -3.32 -14.16 35.64
N ILE A 47 -2.51 -13.25 36.17
CA ILE A 47 -2.35 -11.89 35.64
C ILE A 47 -1.74 -11.94 34.23
N SER A 48 -0.76 -12.81 33.99
CA SER A 48 -0.16 -13.02 32.67
C SER A 48 -1.22 -13.49 31.67
N LEU A 49 -1.94 -14.56 32.00
CA LEU A 49 -3.01 -15.11 31.14
C LEU A 49 -4.12 -14.08 30.88
N ALA A 50 -4.56 -13.34 31.91
CA ALA A 50 -5.55 -12.28 31.75
C ALA A 50 -5.03 -11.10 30.91
N GLY A 51 -3.74 -10.77 31.03
CA GLY A 51 -3.06 -9.77 30.20
C GLY A 51 -2.97 -10.21 28.73
N GLU A 52 -2.65 -11.47 28.48
CA GLU A 52 -2.66 -12.06 27.14
C GLU A 52 -4.06 -12.03 26.53
N GLN A 53 -5.11 -12.37 27.29
CA GLN A 53 -6.49 -12.29 26.82
C GLN A 53 -6.85 -10.88 26.34
N ARG A 54 -6.37 -9.85 27.04
CA ARG A 54 -6.57 -8.45 26.65
C ARG A 54 -5.92 -8.17 25.29
N VAL A 55 -4.69 -8.61 25.07
CA VAL A 55 -3.97 -8.41 23.80
C VAL A 55 -4.59 -9.23 22.66
N LEU A 56 -4.96 -10.48 22.93
CA LEU A 56 -5.64 -11.36 21.98
C LEU A 56 -7.00 -10.77 21.56
N SER A 57 -7.75 -10.16 22.47
CA SER A 57 -9.04 -9.51 22.16
C SER A 57 -8.92 -8.45 21.06
N GLN A 58 -7.85 -7.66 21.06
CA GLN A 58 -7.59 -6.64 20.03
C GLN A 58 -7.09 -7.28 18.73
N SER A 59 -6.21 -8.27 18.85
CA SER A 59 -5.58 -8.93 17.70
C SER A 59 -6.58 -9.77 16.89
N ILE A 60 -7.55 -10.42 17.55
CA ILE A 60 -8.65 -11.14 16.89
C ILE A 60 -9.45 -10.20 15.99
N VAL A 61 -9.78 -9.00 16.47
CA VAL A 61 -10.59 -8.03 15.74
C VAL A 61 -9.84 -7.49 14.52
N LYS A 62 -8.58 -7.12 14.70
CA LYS A 62 -7.71 -6.71 13.60
C LYS A 62 -7.65 -7.78 12.50
N ASN A 63 -7.32 -9.01 12.87
CA ASN A 63 -7.16 -10.11 11.90
C ASN A 63 -8.50 -10.53 11.29
N ALA A 64 -9.61 -10.40 12.01
CA ALA A 64 -10.95 -10.65 11.48
C ALA A 64 -11.32 -9.69 10.35
N VAL A 65 -11.05 -8.39 10.53
CA VAL A 65 -11.31 -7.38 9.49
C VAL A 65 -10.44 -7.61 8.26
N GLU A 66 -9.14 -7.84 8.44
CA GLU A 66 -8.21 -8.11 7.33
C GLU A 66 -8.54 -9.40 6.55
N SER A 67 -9.06 -10.41 7.25
CA SER A 67 -9.51 -11.67 6.64
C SER A 67 -10.80 -11.49 5.83
N ALA A 68 -11.75 -10.71 6.34
CA ALA A 68 -13.05 -10.51 5.69
C ALA A 68 -13.03 -9.59 4.46
N SER A 69 -12.00 -8.74 4.31
CA SER A 69 -11.82 -7.84 3.16
C SER A 69 -10.96 -8.43 2.03
N ALA A 70 -10.63 -9.73 2.11
CA ALA A 70 -9.76 -10.46 1.17
C ALA A 70 -8.38 -9.80 0.92
N SER A 71 -7.98 -8.85 1.78
CA SER A 71 -6.78 -8.03 1.57
C SER A 71 -5.51 -8.77 1.98
N ASN A 72 -5.62 -9.74 2.88
CA ASN A 72 -4.49 -10.51 3.38
C ASN A 72 -4.89 -11.96 3.71
N VAL A 73 -4.56 -12.91 2.83
CA VAL A 73 -4.83 -14.34 3.05
C VAL A 73 -4.10 -14.89 4.28
N GLY A 74 -2.97 -14.28 4.68
CA GLY A 74 -2.25 -14.66 5.89
C GLY A 74 -3.01 -14.33 7.19
N ALA A 75 -3.95 -13.38 7.15
CA ALA A 75 -4.72 -12.97 8.32
C ALA A 75 -5.62 -14.10 8.88
N PHE A 76 -6.08 -15.03 8.04
CA PHE A 76 -6.86 -16.19 8.49
C PHE A 76 -6.08 -17.11 9.44
N THR A 77 -4.78 -17.29 9.18
CA THR A 77 -3.92 -18.11 10.04
C THR A 77 -3.77 -17.48 11.42
N LEU A 78 -3.52 -16.16 11.45
CA LEU A 78 -3.40 -15.40 12.69
C LEU A 78 -4.74 -15.30 13.44
N LEU A 79 -5.86 -15.16 12.73
CA LEU A 79 -7.19 -15.17 13.34
C LEU A 79 -7.49 -16.52 14.01
N ARG A 80 -7.20 -17.63 13.32
CA ARG A 80 -7.36 -18.99 13.87
C ARG A 80 -6.53 -19.17 15.13
N GLN A 81 -5.24 -18.84 15.06
CA GLN A 81 -4.32 -18.96 16.18
C GLN A 81 -4.77 -18.12 17.36
N ASN A 82 -5.04 -16.83 17.16
CA ASN A 82 -5.47 -15.94 18.25
C ASN A 82 -6.79 -16.39 18.88
N ARG A 83 -7.73 -16.93 18.08
CA ARG A 83 -9.00 -17.48 18.60
C ARG A 83 -8.76 -18.71 19.47
N GLU A 84 -7.90 -19.61 19.01
CA GLU A 84 -7.54 -20.82 19.76
C GLU A 84 -6.81 -20.50 21.05
N ASP A 85 -5.84 -19.58 21.01
CA ASP A 85 -5.09 -19.11 22.18
C ASP A 85 -6.03 -18.43 23.19
N PHE A 86 -6.96 -17.59 22.71
CA PHE A 86 -7.95 -16.95 23.59
C PHE A 86 -8.84 -18.01 24.27
N ALA A 87 -9.37 -18.96 23.50
CA ALA A 87 -10.20 -20.02 24.06
C ALA A 87 -9.43 -20.90 25.05
N HIS A 88 -8.17 -21.23 24.74
CA HIS A 88 -7.30 -22.04 25.57
C HIS A 88 -6.98 -21.35 26.90
N ASN A 89 -6.56 -20.08 26.84
CA ASN A 89 -6.28 -19.28 28.03
C ASN A 89 -7.52 -19.14 28.92
N LEU A 90 -8.71 -19.01 28.33
CA LEU A 90 -9.96 -18.90 29.08
C LEU A 90 -10.29 -20.21 29.79
N GLN A 91 -10.04 -21.34 29.13
CA GLN A 91 -10.21 -22.66 29.71
C GLN A 91 -9.22 -22.93 30.85
N ILE A 92 -7.97 -22.46 30.73
CA ILE A 92 -6.97 -22.52 31.81
C ILE A 92 -7.43 -21.70 33.01
N LEU A 93 -7.92 -20.47 32.81
CA LEU A 93 -8.45 -19.66 33.90
C LEU A 93 -9.62 -20.40 34.57
N ARG A 94 -10.58 -20.91 33.79
CA ARG A 94 -11.77 -21.58 34.32
C ARG A 94 -11.48 -22.88 35.08
N ASN A 95 -10.60 -23.72 34.56
CA ASN A 95 -10.40 -25.09 35.06
C ASN A 95 -9.05 -25.32 35.75
N GLY A 96 -8.15 -24.33 35.71
CA GLY A 96 -6.75 -24.47 36.12
C GLY A 96 -5.87 -25.10 35.04
N ASN A 97 -4.56 -25.08 35.30
CA ASN A 97 -3.53 -25.71 34.46
C ASN A 97 -2.88 -26.89 35.21
N PRO A 98 -3.16 -28.14 34.82
CA PRO A 98 -2.57 -29.32 35.45
C PRO A 98 -1.05 -29.41 35.28
N GLN A 99 -0.48 -28.79 34.23
CA GLN A 99 0.95 -28.87 33.92
C GLN A 99 1.79 -27.96 34.82
N THR A 100 1.30 -26.74 35.08
CA THR A 100 1.95 -25.77 35.97
C THR A 100 1.51 -25.94 37.43
N GLY A 101 0.41 -26.68 37.66
CA GLY A 101 -0.20 -26.84 38.98
C GLY A 101 -1.10 -25.66 39.38
N LEU A 102 -1.43 -24.78 38.44
CA LEU A 102 -2.34 -23.66 38.62
C LEU A 102 -3.77 -24.16 38.93
N PRO A 103 -4.38 -23.78 40.05
CA PRO A 103 -5.77 -24.16 40.33
C PRO A 103 -6.77 -23.38 39.44
N PRO A 104 -8.06 -23.76 39.44
CA PRO A 104 -9.12 -22.93 38.87
C PRO A 104 -9.14 -21.53 39.50
N SER A 105 -9.62 -20.55 38.73
CA SER A 105 -9.74 -19.18 39.20
C SER A 105 -10.48 -19.07 40.54
N PRO A 106 -10.01 -18.22 41.47
CA PRO A 106 -10.68 -18.03 42.76
C PRO A 106 -12.10 -17.49 42.62
N PRO A 107 -13.02 -17.78 43.55
CA PRO A 107 -14.40 -17.27 43.50
C PRO A 107 -14.52 -15.73 43.45
N ALA A 108 -13.51 -15.01 43.96
CA ALA A 108 -13.49 -13.54 43.97
C ALA A 108 -13.41 -12.91 42.57
N VAL A 109 -12.98 -13.67 41.55
CA VAL A 109 -12.90 -13.19 40.16
C VAL A 109 -13.95 -13.82 39.24
N GLU A 110 -14.85 -14.64 39.79
CA GLU A 110 -15.84 -15.42 39.03
C GLU A 110 -16.76 -14.53 38.19
N ASP A 111 -17.23 -13.41 38.74
CA ASP A 111 -18.11 -12.48 38.02
C ASP A 111 -17.42 -11.87 36.79
N SER A 112 -16.16 -11.45 36.94
CA SER A 112 -15.36 -10.91 35.84
C SER A 112 -15.03 -11.98 34.80
N LEU A 113 -14.73 -13.21 35.24
CA LEU A 113 -14.42 -14.33 34.35
C LEU A 113 -15.66 -14.75 33.54
N ALA A 114 -16.81 -14.90 34.20
CA ALA A 114 -18.07 -15.24 33.56
C ALA A 114 -18.52 -14.18 32.55
N ALA A 115 -18.25 -12.88 32.82
CA ALA A 115 -18.52 -11.81 31.87
C ALA A 115 -17.69 -11.93 30.58
N VAL A 116 -16.41 -12.30 30.69
CA VAL A 116 -15.54 -12.57 29.54
C VAL A 116 -16.01 -13.83 28.79
N GLU A 117 -16.32 -14.92 29.50
CA GLU A 117 -16.85 -16.15 28.91
C GLU A 117 -18.13 -15.91 28.12
N SER A 118 -19.07 -15.15 28.69
CA SER A 118 -20.33 -14.84 28.03
C SER A 118 -20.11 -14.07 26.73
N LEU A 119 -19.21 -13.08 26.70
CA LEU A 119 -18.91 -12.34 25.47
C LEU A 119 -18.15 -13.19 24.46
N TRP A 120 -17.24 -14.04 24.95
CA TRP A 120 -16.43 -14.92 24.12
C TRP A 120 -17.28 -15.90 23.30
N THR A 121 -18.42 -16.38 23.82
CA THR A 121 -19.30 -17.26 23.03
C THR A 121 -19.77 -16.61 21.72
N THR A 122 -20.09 -15.31 21.75
CA THR A 122 -20.55 -14.57 20.57
C THR A 122 -19.37 -14.18 19.67
N ILE A 123 -18.29 -13.68 20.27
CA ILE A 123 -17.08 -13.26 19.55
C ILE A 123 -16.39 -14.45 18.86
N GLY A 124 -16.20 -15.55 19.58
CA GLY A 124 -15.66 -16.79 19.03
C GLY A 124 -16.52 -17.36 17.91
N SER A 125 -17.85 -17.23 18.00
CA SER A 125 -18.76 -17.64 16.92
C SER A 125 -18.60 -16.76 15.67
N ASN A 126 -18.54 -15.43 15.82
CA ASN A 126 -18.31 -14.53 14.68
C ASN A 126 -16.94 -14.78 14.03
N ALA A 127 -15.90 -15.02 14.84
CA ALA A 127 -14.58 -15.39 14.33
C ALA A 127 -14.63 -16.71 13.53
N ASN A 128 -15.43 -17.69 13.96
CA ASN A 128 -15.64 -18.93 13.22
C ASN A 128 -16.31 -18.72 11.87
N VAL A 129 -17.37 -17.90 11.80
CA VAL A 129 -18.04 -17.58 10.53
C VAL A 129 -17.05 -17.03 9.51
N ILE A 130 -16.13 -16.16 9.95
CA ILE A 130 -15.08 -15.61 9.09
C ILE A 130 -14.11 -16.72 8.65
N LEU A 131 -13.64 -17.56 9.58
CA LEU A 131 -12.71 -18.66 9.28
C LEU A 131 -13.32 -19.70 8.34
N GLU A 132 -14.61 -19.98 8.44
CA GLU A 132 -15.34 -20.89 7.54
C GLU A 132 -15.45 -20.31 6.12
N ALA A 133 -15.49 -18.98 5.98
CA ALA A 133 -15.50 -18.30 4.70
C ALA A 133 -14.12 -18.21 4.02
N GLU A 134 -13.03 -18.67 4.64
CA GLU A 134 -11.65 -18.60 4.09
C GLU A 134 -11.58 -19.15 2.65
N GLY A 135 -12.12 -20.36 2.44
CA GLY A 135 -12.12 -20.99 1.12
C GLY A 135 -12.92 -20.20 0.09
N THR A 136 -14.09 -19.68 0.48
CA THR A 136 -14.94 -18.87 -0.39
C THR A 136 -14.29 -17.54 -0.76
N ILE A 137 -13.68 -16.85 0.20
CA ILE A 137 -13.00 -15.57 -0.01
C ILE A 137 -11.78 -15.76 -0.94
N ARG A 138 -11.03 -16.87 -0.78
CA ARG A 138 -9.92 -17.20 -1.67
C ARG A 138 -10.39 -17.48 -3.09
N MET A 139 -11.44 -18.29 -3.27
CA MET A 139 -12.03 -18.56 -4.59
C MET A 139 -12.56 -17.27 -5.25
N LEU A 140 -13.22 -16.41 -4.48
CA LEU A 140 -13.70 -15.12 -4.98
C LEU A 140 -12.54 -14.23 -5.46
N SER A 141 -11.45 -14.17 -4.70
CA SER A 141 -10.24 -13.44 -5.10
C SER A 141 -9.64 -13.99 -6.40
N GLU A 142 -9.56 -15.32 -6.54
CA GLU A 142 -9.13 -15.99 -7.78
C GLU A 142 -10.06 -15.66 -8.97
N PHE A 143 -11.38 -15.69 -8.78
CA PHE A 143 -12.34 -15.37 -9.84
C PHE A 143 -12.29 -13.89 -10.26
N VAL A 144 -12.18 -12.97 -9.30
CA VAL A 144 -12.03 -11.54 -9.59
C VAL A 144 -10.69 -11.26 -10.29
N GLY A 145 -9.62 -11.95 -9.90
CA GLY A 145 -8.33 -11.92 -10.60
C GLY A 145 -8.46 -12.36 -12.07
N ALA A 146 -9.11 -13.50 -12.32
CA ALA A 146 -9.33 -13.99 -13.68
C ALA A 146 -10.19 -13.03 -14.53
N ILE A 147 -11.17 -12.34 -13.95
CA ILE A 147 -11.90 -11.26 -14.63
C ILE A 147 -10.94 -10.13 -14.98
N ASN A 148 -10.16 -9.63 -14.02
CA ASN A 148 -9.23 -8.52 -14.23
C ASN A 148 -8.18 -8.85 -15.33
N ASP A 149 -7.73 -10.10 -15.41
CA ASP A 149 -6.80 -10.55 -16.45
C ASP A 149 -7.45 -10.62 -17.84
N THR A 150 -8.75 -10.93 -17.92
CA THR A 150 -9.48 -11.08 -19.20
C THR A 150 -10.00 -9.74 -19.74
N MET A 151 -10.32 -8.78 -18.86
CA MET A 151 -10.95 -7.50 -19.25
C MET A 151 -10.15 -6.65 -20.27
N PRO A 152 -8.81 -6.51 -20.17
CA PRO A 152 -8.04 -5.74 -21.16
C PRO A 152 -8.15 -6.31 -22.57
N SER A 153 -8.03 -7.63 -22.71
CA SER A 153 -8.18 -8.31 -24.00
C SER A 153 -9.60 -8.18 -24.55
N LEU A 154 -10.61 -8.33 -23.69
CA LEU A 154 -12.01 -8.13 -24.08
C LEU A 154 -12.30 -6.70 -24.53
N LEU A 155 -11.70 -5.69 -23.87
CA LEU A 155 -11.83 -4.29 -24.25
C LEU A 155 -11.20 -4.03 -25.62
N ALA A 156 -10.00 -4.54 -25.87
CA ALA A 156 -9.31 -4.41 -27.15
C ALA A 156 -10.10 -5.06 -28.30
N LEU A 157 -10.59 -6.29 -28.11
CA LEU A 157 -11.44 -6.96 -29.09
C LEU A 157 -12.75 -6.19 -29.35
N SER A 158 -13.34 -5.63 -28.30
CA SER A 158 -14.57 -4.83 -28.42
C SER A 158 -14.34 -3.51 -29.16
N ASP A 159 -13.16 -2.91 -29.01
CA ASP A 159 -12.78 -1.68 -29.73
C ASP A 159 -12.50 -1.96 -31.22
N GLU A 160 -11.89 -3.10 -31.51
CA GLU A 160 -11.68 -3.59 -32.88
C GLU A 160 -13.03 -3.80 -33.59
N VAL A 161 -14.03 -4.39 -32.90
CA VAL A 161 -15.41 -4.48 -33.43
C VAL A 161 -15.96 -3.11 -33.83
N VAL A 162 -15.81 -2.08 -33.00
CA VAL A 162 -16.29 -0.72 -33.31
C VAL A 162 -15.58 -0.16 -34.54
N SER A 163 -14.26 -0.33 -34.62
CA SER A 163 -13.45 0.12 -35.74
C SER A 163 -13.85 -0.56 -37.05
N THR A 164 -13.96 -1.90 -37.07
CA THR A 164 -14.41 -2.66 -38.25
C THR A 164 -15.81 -2.25 -38.68
N MET A 165 -16.73 -2.00 -37.74
CA MET A 165 -18.08 -1.54 -38.06
C MET A 165 -18.11 -0.14 -38.70
N ILE A 166 -17.19 0.75 -38.33
CA ILE A 166 -17.06 2.07 -38.96
C ILE A 166 -16.52 1.92 -40.39
N GLU A 167 -15.47 1.12 -40.57
CA GLU A 167 -14.85 0.85 -41.88
C GLU A 167 -15.81 0.17 -42.86
N SER A 168 -16.61 -0.78 -42.38
CA SER A 168 -17.60 -1.51 -43.20
C SER A 168 -18.86 -0.69 -43.51
N GLY A 169 -18.96 0.56 -43.06
CA GLY A 169 -20.13 1.42 -43.26
C GLY A 169 -21.38 0.96 -42.52
N ALA A 170 -21.24 0.37 -41.32
CA ALA A 170 -22.38 -0.03 -40.50
C ALA A 170 -23.25 1.18 -40.11
N SER A 171 -24.53 0.93 -39.80
CA SER A 171 -25.44 2.02 -39.42
C SER A 171 -24.98 2.73 -38.14
N ALA A 172 -25.15 4.06 -38.08
CA ALA A 172 -24.79 4.85 -36.91
C ALA A 172 -25.41 4.33 -35.60
N SER A 173 -26.62 3.75 -35.67
CA SER A 173 -27.26 3.11 -34.51
C SER A 173 -26.50 1.88 -34.01
N GLN A 174 -25.94 1.07 -34.92
CA GLN A 174 -25.18 -0.13 -34.55
C GLN A 174 -23.81 0.23 -33.97
N VAL A 175 -23.13 1.21 -34.58
CA VAL A 175 -21.86 1.75 -34.04
C VAL A 175 -22.08 2.33 -32.64
N TYR A 176 -23.13 3.15 -32.45
CA TYR A 176 -23.45 3.70 -31.13
C TYR A 176 -23.69 2.63 -30.05
N ILE A 177 -24.39 1.54 -30.39
CA ILE A 177 -24.63 0.42 -29.47
C ILE A 177 -23.31 -0.26 -29.09
N ALA A 178 -22.45 -0.52 -30.09
CA ALA A 178 -21.14 -1.13 -29.90
C ALA A 178 -20.23 -0.24 -29.03
N SER A 179 -20.13 1.06 -29.33
CA SER A 179 -19.33 2.01 -28.54
C SER A 179 -19.85 2.13 -27.09
N ARG A 180 -21.16 2.04 -26.87
CA ARG A 180 -21.72 2.07 -25.51
C ARG A 180 -21.37 0.81 -24.71
N GLN A 181 -21.17 -0.33 -25.36
CA GLN A 181 -20.73 -1.55 -24.69
C GLN A 181 -19.32 -1.45 -24.13
N LEU A 182 -18.43 -0.69 -24.78
CA LEU A 182 -17.06 -0.47 -24.29
C LEU A 182 -17.03 0.04 -22.85
N MET A 183 -18.02 0.85 -22.47
CA MET A 183 -18.13 1.40 -21.11
C MET A 183 -18.56 0.36 -20.06
N LEU A 184 -19.11 -0.78 -20.47
CA LEU A 184 -19.54 -1.83 -19.54
C LEU A 184 -18.38 -2.70 -19.07
N VAL A 185 -17.39 -2.96 -19.94
CA VAL A 185 -16.22 -3.79 -19.65
C VAL A 185 -15.46 -3.31 -18.39
N PRO A 186 -15.00 -2.05 -18.30
CA PRO A 186 -14.33 -1.55 -17.10
C PRO A 186 -15.27 -1.46 -15.89
N ARG A 187 -16.57 -1.21 -16.10
CA ARG A 187 -17.55 -1.19 -14.99
C ARG A 187 -17.74 -2.57 -14.36
N ILE A 188 -17.71 -3.65 -15.14
CA ILE A 188 -17.79 -5.02 -14.64
C ILE A 188 -16.58 -5.31 -13.74
N ALA A 189 -15.36 -5.03 -14.20
CA ALA A 189 -14.14 -5.20 -13.39
C ALA A 189 -14.17 -4.36 -12.10
N VAL A 190 -14.49 -3.07 -12.19
CA VAL A 190 -14.53 -2.17 -11.02
C VAL A 190 -15.53 -2.67 -9.97
N ASN A 191 -16.72 -3.09 -10.39
CA ASN A 191 -17.71 -3.61 -9.44
C ASN A 191 -17.28 -4.96 -8.86
N ALA A 192 -16.61 -5.83 -9.62
CA ALA A 192 -16.05 -7.10 -9.11
C ALA A 192 -15.06 -6.87 -7.97
N ASN A 193 -14.11 -5.94 -8.17
CA ASN A 193 -13.14 -5.56 -7.14
C ASN A 193 -13.81 -4.92 -5.91
N ARG A 194 -14.89 -4.14 -6.11
CA ARG A 194 -15.62 -3.50 -5.00
C ARG A 194 -16.43 -4.50 -4.16
N ILE A 195 -16.92 -5.59 -4.76
CA ILE A 195 -17.54 -6.70 -4.00
C ILE A 195 -16.50 -7.32 -3.07
N LEU A 196 -15.31 -7.62 -3.62
CA LEU A 196 -14.22 -8.27 -2.88
C LEU A 196 -13.67 -7.39 -1.74
N ALA A 197 -13.49 -6.09 -1.99
CA ALA A 197 -13.04 -5.14 -0.99
C ALA A 197 -14.03 -4.95 0.17
N GLY A 198 -15.32 -5.20 -0.05
CA GLY A 198 -16.36 -5.06 0.95
C GLY A 198 -16.78 -3.63 1.24
N GLY A 199 -17.46 -3.44 2.38
CA GLY A 199 -17.97 -2.15 2.84
C GLY A 199 -19.45 -1.92 2.51
N GLU A 200 -19.96 -0.73 2.85
CA GLU A 200 -21.40 -0.39 2.78
C GLU A 200 -21.98 -0.48 1.36
N ASP A 201 -21.16 -0.25 0.33
CA ASP A 201 -21.56 -0.30 -1.07
C ASP A 201 -21.41 -1.67 -1.74
N ALA A 202 -20.87 -2.68 -1.05
CA ALA A 202 -20.51 -3.96 -1.68
C ALA A 202 -21.75 -4.71 -2.22
N ALA A 203 -22.87 -4.66 -1.51
CA ALA A 203 -24.14 -5.24 -1.95
C ALA A 203 -24.68 -4.55 -3.22
N ALA A 204 -24.63 -3.21 -3.26
CA ALA A 204 -25.03 -2.45 -4.44
C ALA A 204 -24.09 -2.69 -5.63
N ALA A 205 -22.78 -2.89 -5.37
CA ALA A 205 -21.80 -3.27 -6.38
C ALA A 205 -22.08 -4.67 -6.95
N ALA A 206 -22.45 -5.65 -6.11
CA ALA A 206 -22.84 -7.00 -6.56
C ALA A 206 -24.03 -6.96 -7.52
N GLU A 207 -25.07 -6.18 -7.20
CA GLU A 207 -26.19 -6.03 -8.12
C GLU A 207 -25.80 -5.35 -9.44
N ARG A 208 -24.97 -4.30 -9.39
CA ARG A 208 -24.49 -3.59 -10.60
C ARG A 208 -23.63 -4.49 -11.46
N PHE A 209 -22.71 -5.23 -10.84
CA PHE A 209 -21.85 -6.22 -11.48
C PHE A 209 -22.66 -7.24 -12.29
N GLY A 210 -23.63 -7.90 -11.66
CA GLY A 210 -24.50 -8.86 -12.36
C GLY A 210 -25.34 -8.23 -13.45
N ARG A 211 -25.90 -7.03 -13.21
CA ARG A 211 -26.70 -6.32 -14.22
C ARG A 211 -25.88 -5.89 -15.44
N ASP A 212 -24.68 -5.35 -15.23
CA ASP A 212 -23.80 -4.87 -16.30
C ASP A 212 -23.31 -6.05 -17.16
N ALA A 213 -22.89 -7.16 -16.54
CA ALA A 213 -22.51 -8.38 -17.24
C ALA A 213 -23.69 -8.97 -18.04
N ALA A 214 -24.88 -9.06 -17.44
CA ALA A 214 -26.06 -9.56 -18.14
C ALA A 214 -26.50 -8.62 -19.28
N LEU A 215 -26.32 -7.30 -19.14
CA LEU A 215 -26.58 -6.34 -20.21
C LEU A 215 -25.58 -6.49 -21.35
N PHE A 216 -24.29 -6.66 -21.03
CA PHE A 216 -23.25 -6.91 -22.03
C PHE A 216 -23.57 -8.17 -22.85
N GLY A 217 -23.80 -9.31 -22.20
CA GLY A 217 -24.16 -10.55 -22.91
C GLY A 217 -25.41 -10.42 -23.80
N ARG A 218 -26.49 -9.79 -23.29
CA ARG A 218 -27.72 -9.59 -24.08
C ARG A 218 -27.53 -8.69 -25.29
N VAL A 219 -26.74 -7.62 -25.16
CA VAL A 219 -26.47 -6.71 -26.29
C VAL A 219 -25.56 -7.39 -27.32
N LEU A 220 -24.57 -8.17 -26.88
CA LEU A 220 -23.68 -8.92 -27.75
C LEU A 220 -24.44 -9.97 -28.57
N ASP A 221 -25.30 -10.77 -27.92
CA ASP A 221 -26.20 -11.70 -28.61
C ASP A 221 -27.14 -10.98 -29.59
N ALA A 222 -27.68 -9.83 -29.18
CA ALA A 222 -28.54 -9.03 -30.04
C ALA A 222 -27.81 -8.45 -31.26
N MET A 223 -26.51 -8.16 -31.17
CA MET A 223 -25.69 -7.75 -32.32
C MET A 223 -25.43 -8.94 -33.26
N LEU A 224 -25.18 -10.13 -32.71
CA LEU A 224 -24.94 -11.36 -33.48
C LEU A 224 -26.20 -11.92 -34.17
N ASN A 225 -27.33 -11.91 -33.47
CA ASN A 225 -28.55 -12.63 -33.88
C ASN A 225 -29.74 -11.69 -34.19
N GLY A 226 -29.71 -10.45 -33.69
CA GLY A 226 -30.81 -9.48 -33.79
C GLY A 226 -31.83 -9.65 -32.67
N ASN A 227 -32.31 -8.54 -32.10
CA ASN A 227 -33.32 -8.56 -31.05
C ASN A 227 -34.35 -7.43 -31.23
N ARG A 228 -35.58 -7.81 -31.63
CA ARG A 228 -36.67 -6.86 -31.87
C ARG A 228 -37.12 -6.12 -30.62
N LYS A 229 -37.05 -6.73 -29.44
CA LYS A 229 -37.47 -6.10 -28.17
C LYS A 229 -36.49 -5.02 -27.73
N MET A 230 -35.21 -5.18 -28.06
CA MET A 230 -34.16 -4.21 -27.74
C MET A 230 -33.92 -3.18 -28.85
N ASN A 231 -34.65 -3.30 -29.98
CA ASN A 231 -34.45 -2.51 -31.19
C ASN A 231 -33.01 -2.59 -31.75
N ILE A 232 -32.38 -3.76 -31.63
CA ILE A 232 -31.02 -4.01 -32.12
C ILE A 232 -31.11 -4.90 -33.35
N SER A 233 -30.60 -4.39 -34.47
CA SER A 233 -30.54 -5.15 -35.73
C SER A 233 -29.26 -5.97 -35.80
N ARG A 234 -29.38 -7.20 -36.31
CA ARG A 234 -28.25 -8.11 -36.55
C ARG A 234 -27.19 -7.43 -37.43
N VAL A 235 -25.93 -7.50 -37.00
CA VAL A 235 -24.76 -7.09 -37.79
C VAL A 235 -24.59 -8.07 -38.96
N ARG A 236 -24.50 -7.53 -40.17
CA ARG A 236 -24.46 -8.29 -41.43
C ARG A 236 -23.10 -8.38 -42.07
N ASP A 237 -22.21 -7.45 -41.75
CA ASP A 237 -20.85 -7.43 -42.25
C ASP A 237 -20.08 -8.68 -41.77
N PRO A 238 -19.40 -9.44 -42.64
CA PRO A 238 -18.69 -10.66 -42.25
C PRO A 238 -17.55 -10.41 -41.26
N ASP A 239 -16.72 -9.41 -41.49
CA ASP A 239 -15.51 -9.17 -40.68
C ASP A 239 -15.89 -8.69 -39.28
N ALA A 240 -16.87 -7.77 -39.18
CA ALA A 240 -17.40 -7.33 -37.89
C ALA A 240 -18.10 -8.47 -37.12
N ARG A 241 -18.67 -9.45 -37.81
CA ARG A 241 -19.29 -10.62 -37.18
C ARG A 241 -18.26 -11.59 -36.62
N ASP A 242 -17.16 -11.81 -37.32
CA ASP A 242 -16.09 -12.67 -36.84
C ASP A 242 -15.46 -12.08 -35.57
N LYS A 243 -15.23 -10.76 -35.55
CA LYS A 243 -14.78 -10.05 -34.34
C LYS A 243 -15.79 -10.08 -33.20
N LEU A 244 -17.09 -9.91 -33.49
CA LEU A 244 -18.14 -10.08 -32.48
C LEU A 244 -18.19 -11.50 -31.92
N ALA A 245 -17.84 -12.52 -32.72
CA ALA A 245 -17.76 -13.90 -32.25
C ALA A 245 -16.55 -14.11 -31.31
N GLU A 246 -15.40 -13.51 -31.61
CA GLU A 246 -14.23 -13.49 -30.70
C GLU A 246 -14.58 -12.82 -29.36
N VAL A 247 -15.28 -11.68 -29.39
CA VAL A 247 -15.78 -11.01 -28.17
C VAL A 247 -16.76 -11.91 -27.40
N ALA A 248 -17.63 -12.66 -28.09
CA ALA A 248 -18.57 -13.57 -27.46
C ALA A 248 -17.89 -14.75 -26.77
N ASP A 249 -16.90 -15.35 -27.41
CA ASP A 249 -16.10 -16.45 -26.86
C ASP A 249 -15.32 -15.99 -25.62
N SER A 250 -14.64 -14.83 -25.71
CA SER A 250 -13.93 -14.24 -24.57
C SER A 250 -14.88 -13.89 -23.42
N PHE A 251 -16.06 -13.34 -23.72
CA PHE A 251 -17.04 -12.97 -22.71
C PHE A 251 -17.74 -14.18 -22.06
N GLU A 252 -17.80 -15.35 -22.71
CA GLU A 252 -18.40 -16.55 -22.13
C GLU A 252 -17.69 -16.97 -20.84
N THR A 253 -16.35 -16.91 -20.84
CA THR A 253 -15.52 -17.16 -19.64
C THR A 253 -15.86 -16.16 -18.52
N VAL A 254 -16.01 -14.88 -18.87
CA VAL A 254 -16.36 -13.81 -17.92
C VAL A 254 -17.77 -14.02 -17.37
N HIS A 255 -18.72 -14.43 -18.21
CA HIS A 255 -20.09 -14.70 -17.80
C HIS A 255 -20.17 -15.84 -16.78
N GLU A 256 -19.40 -16.92 -16.98
CA GLU A 256 -19.31 -18.01 -16.02
C GLU A 256 -18.71 -17.55 -14.68
N LEU A 257 -17.62 -16.77 -14.72
CA LEU A 257 -17.00 -16.21 -13.51
C LEU A 257 -17.94 -15.27 -12.76
N VAL A 258 -18.71 -14.42 -13.47
CA VAL A 258 -19.72 -13.55 -12.88
C VAL A 258 -20.76 -14.38 -12.11
N GLY A 259 -21.25 -15.47 -12.70
CA GLY A 259 -22.21 -16.37 -12.05
C GLY A 259 -21.66 -16.95 -10.74
N ARG A 260 -20.44 -17.47 -10.78
CA ARG A 260 -19.75 -18.04 -9.61
C ARG A 260 -19.49 -17.01 -8.52
N ILE A 261 -19.09 -15.79 -8.89
CA ILE A 261 -18.88 -14.70 -7.93
C ILE A 261 -20.18 -14.34 -7.21
N LEU A 262 -21.28 -14.17 -7.96
CA LEU A 262 -22.58 -13.82 -7.38
C LEU A 262 -23.13 -14.94 -6.48
N GLU A 263 -22.88 -16.21 -6.83
CA GLU A 263 -23.26 -17.37 -6.02
C GLU A 263 -22.54 -17.40 -4.66
N GLN A 264 -21.27 -17.01 -4.63
CA GLN A 264 -20.43 -17.01 -3.42
C GLN A 264 -20.55 -15.71 -2.60
N THR A 265 -21.11 -14.65 -3.18
CA THR A 265 -21.25 -13.32 -2.55
C THR A 265 -22.00 -13.34 -1.19
N PRO A 266 -23.07 -14.13 -0.98
CA PRO A 266 -23.76 -14.17 0.32
C PRO A 266 -22.85 -14.59 1.48
N ALA A 267 -21.99 -15.60 1.27
CA ALA A 267 -21.06 -16.08 2.29
C ALA A 267 -19.97 -15.03 2.60
N LEU A 268 -19.50 -14.29 1.59
CA LEU A 268 -18.63 -13.13 1.81
C LEU A 268 -19.30 -12.07 2.69
N PHE A 269 -20.56 -11.73 2.41
CA PHE A 269 -21.29 -10.74 3.20
C PHE A 269 -21.57 -11.21 4.63
N GLU A 270 -21.81 -12.50 4.84
CA GLU A 270 -21.94 -13.07 6.17
C GLU A 270 -20.64 -12.94 6.98
N ALA A 271 -19.49 -13.23 6.35
CA ALA A 271 -18.18 -13.02 6.96
C ALA A 271 -17.88 -11.53 7.27
N GLN A 272 -18.22 -10.63 6.34
CA GLN A 272 -18.06 -9.18 6.55
C GLN A 272 -18.97 -8.65 7.67
N GLN A 273 -20.19 -9.15 7.76
CA GLN A 273 -21.10 -8.83 8.86
C GLN A 273 -20.57 -9.34 10.21
N ALA A 274 -20.05 -10.57 10.25
CA ALA A 274 -19.41 -11.12 11.43
C ALA A 274 -18.20 -10.28 11.88
N ALA A 275 -17.39 -9.81 10.93
CA ALA A 275 -16.28 -8.89 11.22
C ALA A 275 -16.77 -7.54 11.78
N GLY A 276 -17.85 -6.97 11.23
CA GLY A 276 -18.48 -5.76 11.75
C GLY A 276 -19.03 -5.93 13.18
N ASN A 277 -19.64 -7.08 13.47
CA ASN A 277 -20.09 -7.43 14.82
C ASN A 277 -18.90 -7.53 15.79
N LEU A 278 -17.77 -8.11 15.36
CA LEU A 278 -16.55 -8.19 16.16
C LEU A 278 -16.00 -6.80 16.51
N VAL A 279 -15.95 -5.87 15.55
CA VAL A 279 -15.53 -4.49 15.78
C VAL A 279 -16.45 -3.79 16.80
N THR A 280 -17.76 -4.01 16.71
CA THR A 280 -18.71 -3.39 17.64
C THR A 280 -18.59 -3.96 19.06
N GLN A 281 -18.30 -5.26 19.18
CA GLN A 281 -18.18 -5.95 20.47
C GLN A 281 -16.76 -5.85 21.06
N SER A 282 -15.75 -5.43 20.29
CA SER A 282 -14.35 -5.44 20.72
C SER A 282 -14.08 -4.49 21.88
N GLU A 283 -14.70 -3.31 21.88
CA GLU A 283 -14.55 -2.35 22.98
C GLU A 283 -15.07 -2.92 24.30
N VAL A 284 -16.20 -3.63 24.24
CA VAL A 284 -16.80 -4.28 25.40
C VAL A 284 -15.92 -5.43 25.89
N LEU A 285 -15.39 -6.27 24.98
CA LEU A 285 -14.49 -7.36 25.34
C LEU A 285 -13.18 -6.84 25.94
N LEU A 286 -12.60 -5.78 25.37
CA LEU A 286 -11.40 -5.14 25.90
C LEU A 286 -11.63 -4.60 27.32
N GLY A 287 -12.80 -3.98 27.55
CA GLY A 287 -13.22 -3.55 28.89
C GLY A 287 -13.32 -4.72 29.87
N ARG A 288 -14.02 -5.80 29.51
CA ARG A 288 -14.18 -6.97 30.40
C ARG A 288 -12.88 -7.73 30.66
N THR A 289 -12.00 -7.84 29.68
CA THR A 289 -10.67 -8.45 29.88
C THR A 289 -9.77 -7.56 30.74
N THR A 290 -9.93 -6.23 30.66
CA THR A 290 -9.25 -5.29 31.57
C THR A 290 -9.79 -5.40 33.00
N ASP A 291 -11.12 -5.46 33.17
CA ASP A 291 -11.78 -5.69 34.47
C ASP A 291 -11.29 -7.01 35.10
N LEU A 292 -11.18 -8.08 34.29
CA LEU A 292 -10.68 -9.38 34.71
C LEU A 292 -9.23 -9.31 35.18
N MET A 293 -8.34 -8.67 34.42
CA MET A 293 -6.94 -8.47 34.80
C MET A 293 -6.81 -7.67 36.10
N GLN A 294 -7.60 -6.61 36.27
CA GLN A 294 -7.65 -5.82 37.51
C GLN A 294 -8.15 -6.65 38.69
N ALA A 295 -9.17 -7.49 38.48
CA ALA A 295 -9.69 -8.39 39.51
C ALA A 295 -8.62 -9.39 40.00
N TYR A 296 -7.79 -9.93 39.09
CA TYR A 296 -6.63 -10.74 39.49
C TYR A 296 -5.55 -9.96 40.23
N THR A 297 -5.31 -8.71 39.82
CA THR A 297 -4.32 -7.84 40.49
C THR A 297 -4.75 -7.50 41.93
N ALA A 298 -6.06 -7.34 42.17
CA ALA A 298 -6.63 -7.03 43.48
C ALA A 298 -6.73 -8.25 44.43
N LEU A 299 -6.43 -9.47 43.97
CA LEU A 299 -6.46 -10.68 44.81
C LEU A 299 -5.45 -10.63 45.96
N GLY A 300 -4.30 -9.96 45.76
CA GLY A 300 -3.24 -9.87 46.77
C GLY A 300 -3.67 -9.12 48.03
N ASP A 301 -4.44 -8.05 47.86
CA ASP A 301 -4.80 -7.11 48.95
C ASP A 301 -5.95 -7.58 49.83
N SER A 302 -6.77 -8.52 49.33
CA SER A 302 -8.01 -8.96 50.00
C SER A 302 -7.85 -10.21 50.88
N ARG A 303 -6.66 -10.84 50.92
CA ARG A 303 -6.42 -12.10 51.64
C ARG A 303 -6.01 -11.88 53.10
N LEU A 304 -6.63 -12.66 54.00
CA LEU A 304 -6.32 -12.67 55.45
C LEU A 304 -4.88 -13.12 55.76
N ILE A 305 -4.31 -14.02 54.93
CA ILE A 305 -2.91 -14.44 55.02
C ILE A 305 -2.17 -13.81 53.85
N ASN A 306 -1.49 -12.70 54.12
CA ASN A 306 -0.70 -11.91 53.18
C ASN A 306 0.75 -11.75 53.69
N ALA A 307 1.60 -11.07 52.92
CA ALA A 307 2.99 -10.83 53.29
C ALA A 307 3.15 -10.14 54.66
N THR A 308 2.21 -9.28 55.09
CA THR A 308 2.27 -8.60 56.39
C THR A 308 1.91 -9.53 57.56
N THR A 309 1.01 -10.50 57.38
CA THR A 309 0.76 -11.53 58.40
C THR A 309 1.92 -12.53 58.54
N ALA A 310 2.58 -12.89 57.43
CA ALA A 310 3.75 -13.76 57.45
C ALA A 310 4.94 -13.10 58.20
N THR A 311 5.17 -11.80 57.95
CA THR A 311 6.20 -11.03 58.67
C THR A 311 5.85 -10.84 60.15
N LEU A 312 4.57 -10.64 60.50
CA LEU A 312 4.13 -10.53 61.89
C LEU A 312 4.30 -11.85 62.68
N LEU A 313 3.96 -13.00 62.09
CA LEU A 313 4.19 -14.32 62.69
C LEU A 313 5.70 -14.61 62.87
N GLY A 314 6.52 -14.22 61.88
CA GLY A 314 7.98 -14.29 61.97
C GLY A 314 8.55 -13.41 63.08
N ALA A 315 8.04 -12.19 63.25
CA ALA A 315 8.44 -11.28 64.33
C ALA A 315 8.08 -11.84 65.72
N VAL A 316 6.90 -12.46 65.88
CA VAL A 316 6.49 -13.12 67.13
C VAL A 316 7.37 -14.34 67.42
N ALA A 317 7.70 -15.16 66.42
CA ALA A 317 8.62 -16.28 66.59
C ALA A 317 10.01 -15.82 67.02
N LEU A 318 10.52 -14.72 66.44
CA LEU A 318 11.80 -14.12 66.80
C LEU A 318 11.81 -13.56 68.23
N LEU A 319 10.71 -12.93 68.65
CA LEU A 319 10.53 -12.42 70.03
C LEU A 319 10.47 -13.58 71.04
N LEU A 320 9.79 -14.68 70.71
CA LEU A 320 9.78 -15.91 71.51
C LEU A 320 11.17 -16.57 71.57
N LEU A 321 11.98 -16.47 70.52
CA LEU A 321 13.35 -16.99 70.44
C LEU A 321 14.27 -16.22 71.38
N ILE A 322 14.12 -14.89 71.42
CA ILE A 322 14.82 -14.01 72.35
C ILE A 322 14.41 -14.33 73.80
N VAL A 323 13.11 -14.49 74.10
CA VAL A 323 12.61 -14.84 75.44
C VAL A 323 13.05 -16.25 75.88
N LEU A 324 13.06 -17.23 74.97
CA LEU A 324 13.59 -18.58 75.23
C LEU A 324 15.11 -18.53 75.48
N GLY A 325 15.85 -17.71 74.73
CA GLY A 325 17.28 -17.46 74.95
C GLY A 325 17.57 -16.88 76.34
N PHE A 326 16.81 -15.87 76.78
CA PHE A 326 16.95 -15.32 78.13
C PHE A 326 16.60 -16.33 79.23
N LYS A 327 15.65 -17.24 79.01
CA LYS A 327 15.23 -18.25 80.00
C LYS A 327 16.15 -19.47 80.04
N VAL A 328 16.67 -19.93 78.90
CA VAL A 328 17.68 -21.00 78.78
C VAL A 328 19.01 -20.54 79.39
N VAL A 329 19.39 -19.27 79.20
CA VAL A 329 20.58 -18.70 79.83
C VAL A 329 20.41 -18.53 81.35
N GLY A 330 19.16 -18.42 81.85
CA GLY A 330 18.85 -18.43 83.29
C GLY A 330 18.96 -19.80 83.95
N ASP A 331 18.50 -20.87 83.29
CA ASP A 331 18.45 -22.24 83.85
C ASP A 331 19.77 -23.02 83.64
N THR A 332 20.56 -22.64 82.63
CA THR A 332 21.89 -23.23 82.36
C THR A 332 23.01 -22.60 83.20
N ARG A 333 22.68 -21.67 84.11
CA ARG A 333 23.62 -21.09 85.09
C ARG A 333 23.73 -21.85 86.41
N ALA A 334 22.88 -22.86 86.64
CA ALA A 334 22.82 -23.61 87.91
C ALA A 334 23.42 -25.04 87.89
N ARG A 335 23.97 -25.53 86.77
CA ARG A 335 24.64 -26.85 86.67
C ARG A 335 25.91 -26.87 85.80
N LEU A 336 26.81 -25.89 85.97
CA LEU A 336 28.18 -25.95 85.43
C LEU A 336 29.21 -25.55 86.50
N ALA A 337 28.99 -26.02 87.74
CA ALA A 337 29.93 -25.88 88.87
C ALA A 337 30.77 -27.15 89.11
N GLU A 338 30.78 -28.13 88.18
CA GLU A 338 31.49 -29.41 88.30
C GLU A 338 32.53 -29.65 87.19
N THR A 339 33.12 -28.59 86.64
CA THR A 339 34.30 -28.72 85.76
C THR A 339 35.35 -27.63 86.01
N ALA A 340 35.46 -27.16 87.25
CA ALA A 340 36.38 -26.10 87.66
C ALA A 340 37.87 -26.55 87.75
N ALA A 341 38.19 -27.82 87.52
CA ALA A 341 39.55 -28.34 87.59
C ALA A 341 40.27 -28.47 86.21
N GLN A 342 39.55 -28.36 85.10
CA GLN A 342 40.13 -28.30 83.74
C GLN A 342 40.29 -26.86 83.22
N ASN A 343 39.64 -25.89 83.88
CA ASN A 343 39.60 -24.48 83.51
C ASN A 343 40.94 -23.74 83.66
N ARG A 344 41.84 -24.11 84.59
CA ARG A 344 43.08 -23.32 84.78
C ARG A 344 44.13 -23.53 83.69
N ARG A 345 44.14 -24.69 83.01
CA ARG A 345 45.02 -24.91 81.85
C ARG A 345 44.41 -24.35 80.56
N ASN A 346 43.08 -24.43 80.42
CA ASN A 346 42.36 -23.84 79.28
C ASN A 346 42.30 -22.31 79.37
N GLN A 347 42.23 -21.69 80.55
CA GLN A 347 42.17 -20.23 80.70
C GLN A 347 43.45 -19.54 80.24
N ASP A 348 44.64 -20.08 80.53
CA ASP A 348 45.89 -19.48 80.05
C ASP A 348 46.05 -19.63 78.53
N ALA A 349 45.66 -20.78 77.95
CA ALA A 349 45.68 -21.01 76.51
C ALA A 349 44.62 -20.17 75.77
N ILE A 350 43.42 -20.03 76.33
CA ILE A 350 42.34 -19.19 75.77
C ILE A 350 42.65 -17.70 75.91
N MET A 351 43.27 -17.24 77.01
CA MET A 351 43.66 -15.83 77.14
C MET A 351 44.76 -15.46 76.14
N ARG A 352 45.73 -16.35 75.87
CA ARG A 352 46.71 -16.16 74.78
C ARG A 352 46.04 -16.14 73.42
N LEU A 353 45.14 -17.07 73.13
CA LEU A 353 44.37 -17.11 71.89
C LEU A 353 43.49 -15.85 71.72
N LEU A 354 42.87 -15.36 72.79
CA LEU A 354 42.08 -14.12 72.79
C LEU A 354 42.95 -12.86 72.61
N ASP A 355 44.17 -12.86 73.13
CA ASP A 355 45.15 -11.78 72.94
C ASP A 355 45.67 -11.78 71.49
N GLU A 356 46.03 -12.96 70.95
CA GLU A 356 46.45 -13.15 69.56
C GLU A 356 45.35 -12.84 68.52
N ILE A 357 44.07 -12.93 68.91
CA ILE A 357 42.90 -12.64 68.05
C ILE A 357 42.27 -11.29 68.40
N GLY A 358 42.75 -10.59 69.43
CA GLY A 358 42.20 -9.30 69.86
C GLY A 358 42.21 -8.27 68.72
N ASP A 359 43.25 -8.31 67.90
CA ASP A 359 43.40 -7.43 66.73
C ASP A 359 42.52 -7.83 65.54
N LEU A 360 42.08 -9.09 65.46
CA LEU A 360 41.14 -9.56 64.43
C LEU A 360 39.78 -8.85 64.55
N ALA A 361 39.34 -8.56 65.78
CA ALA A 361 38.09 -7.83 66.02
C ALA A 361 38.13 -6.38 65.50
N ASN A 362 39.33 -5.82 65.34
CA ASN A 362 39.57 -4.50 64.76
C ASN A 362 39.80 -4.56 63.23
N GLY A 363 39.65 -5.73 62.62
CA GLY A 363 39.84 -5.94 61.19
C GLY A 363 41.29 -6.21 60.75
N ASP A 364 42.22 -6.44 61.70
CA ASP A 364 43.59 -6.81 61.33
C ASP A 364 43.65 -8.29 60.90
N LEU A 365 43.56 -8.53 59.59
CA LEU A 365 43.68 -9.87 59.02
C LEU A 365 45.15 -10.29 58.88
N THR A 366 46.15 -9.51 59.29
CA THR A 366 47.57 -9.94 59.26
C THR A 366 47.93 -10.88 60.41
N ALA A 367 47.13 -10.88 61.48
CA ALA A 367 47.31 -11.73 62.65
C ALA A 367 47.22 -13.23 62.31
N GLN A 368 47.98 -14.05 63.05
CA GLN A 368 47.93 -15.51 63.01
C GLN A 368 47.93 -16.03 64.44
N ALA A 369 46.98 -16.91 64.75
CA ALA A 369 46.94 -17.59 66.04
C ALA A 369 47.98 -18.71 66.06
N THR A 370 48.74 -18.82 67.15
CA THR A 370 49.78 -19.84 67.31
C THR A 370 49.14 -21.21 67.52
N VAL A 371 49.39 -22.17 66.63
CA VAL A 371 48.85 -23.54 66.74
C VAL A 371 49.71 -24.36 67.72
N THR A 372 49.13 -24.76 68.85
CA THR A 372 49.77 -25.60 69.88
C THR A 372 49.15 -27.02 69.89
N GLU A 373 49.82 -28.02 70.49
CA GLU A 373 49.27 -29.39 70.62
C GLU A 373 48.16 -29.53 71.68
N ASP A 374 47.72 -28.43 72.30
CA ASP A 374 46.69 -28.44 73.34
C ASP A 374 45.25 -28.35 72.79
N ILE A 375 44.25 -28.31 73.68
CA ILE A 375 42.82 -28.26 73.33
C ILE A 375 42.46 -27.02 72.48
N THR A 376 43.25 -25.95 72.54
CA THR A 376 43.01 -24.72 71.76
C THR A 376 43.66 -24.76 70.38
N GLY A 377 44.58 -25.69 70.09
CA GLY A 377 45.22 -25.84 68.78
C GLY A 377 44.24 -26.02 67.63
N ALA A 378 43.20 -26.86 67.81
CA ALA A 378 42.15 -27.04 66.80
C ALA A 378 41.28 -25.77 66.61
N ILE A 379 41.17 -24.92 67.64
CA ILE A 379 40.45 -23.64 67.58
C ILE A 379 41.32 -22.59 66.87
N ALA A 380 42.62 -22.52 67.18
CA ALA A 380 43.58 -21.68 66.50
C ALA A 380 43.66 -22.00 65.00
N ASP A 381 43.66 -23.29 64.65
CA ASP A 381 43.66 -23.75 63.25
C ASP A 381 42.36 -23.38 62.52
N ALA A 382 41.19 -23.57 63.15
CA ALA A 382 39.91 -23.13 62.60
C ALA A 382 39.82 -21.60 62.43
N ILE A 383 40.44 -20.84 63.33
CA ILE A 383 40.49 -19.37 63.26
C ILE A 383 41.46 -18.91 62.16
N ASN A 384 42.64 -19.52 62.04
CA ASN A 384 43.57 -19.25 60.94
C ASN A 384 42.93 -19.59 59.58
N TYR A 385 42.19 -20.70 59.48
CA TYR A 385 41.41 -21.04 58.29
C TYR A 385 40.35 -19.97 58.00
N THR A 386 39.64 -19.49 59.03
CA THR A 386 38.65 -18.40 58.89
C THR A 386 39.30 -17.10 58.45
N ILE A 387 40.46 -16.74 59.01
CA ILE A 387 41.25 -15.57 58.58
C ILE A 387 41.68 -15.72 57.12
N ASP A 388 42.15 -16.90 56.69
CA ASP A 388 42.49 -17.14 55.27
C ASP A 388 41.28 -16.99 54.36
N GLN A 389 40.12 -17.53 54.74
CA GLN A 389 38.87 -17.36 53.98
C GLN A 389 38.42 -15.90 53.94
N LEU A 390 38.55 -15.15 55.04
CA LEU A 390 38.24 -13.72 55.10
C LEU A 390 39.22 -12.90 54.26
N ARG A 391 40.52 -13.21 54.27
CA ARG A 391 41.53 -12.58 53.40
C ARG A 391 41.16 -12.77 51.93
N ARG A 392 40.87 -14.02 51.53
CA ARG A 392 40.42 -14.33 50.16
C ARG A 392 39.16 -13.58 49.79
N LEU A 393 38.18 -13.52 50.70
CA LEU A 393 36.92 -12.80 50.48
C LEU A 393 37.17 -11.29 50.31
N VAL A 394 37.90 -10.66 51.22
CA VAL A 394 38.22 -9.21 51.17
C VAL A 394 39.04 -8.87 49.92
N SER A 395 40.04 -9.69 49.55
CA SER A 395 40.81 -9.54 48.32
C SER A 395 39.93 -9.65 47.08
N THR A 396 39.06 -10.66 47.02
CA THR A 396 38.11 -10.86 45.92
C THR A 396 37.13 -9.69 45.81
N ILE A 397 36.62 -9.17 46.93
CA ILE A 397 35.75 -7.99 46.92
C ILE A 397 36.51 -6.77 46.41
N ASN A 398 37.74 -6.53 46.85
CA ASN A 398 38.53 -5.39 46.40
C ASN A 398 38.81 -5.47 44.89
N GLU A 399 39.25 -6.62 44.38
CA GLU A 399 39.44 -6.87 42.94
C GLU A 399 38.13 -6.67 42.16
N THR A 400 37.02 -7.24 42.64
CA THR A 400 35.71 -7.13 41.98
C THR A 400 35.22 -5.68 41.96
N THR A 401 35.38 -4.92 43.04
CA THR A 401 34.98 -3.50 43.09
C THR A 401 35.79 -2.63 42.13
N VAL A 402 37.08 -2.92 41.94
CA VAL A 402 37.91 -2.24 40.94
C VAL A 402 37.40 -2.58 39.53
N GLN A 403 37.14 -3.85 39.24
CA GLN A 403 36.59 -4.26 37.94
C GLN A 403 35.23 -3.64 37.65
N VAL A 404 34.31 -3.62 38.62
CA VAL A 404 32.99 -3.00 38.48
C VAL A 404 33.13 -1.48 38.28
N SER A 405 34.01 -0.81 39.02
CA SER A 405 34.24 0.63 38.85
C SER A 405 34.80 0.96 37.46
N SER A 406 35.72 0.15 36.93
CA SER A 406 36.26 0.35 35.58
C SER A 406 35.19 0.10 34.51
N ALA A 407 34.43 -0.99 34.63
CA ALA A 407 33.33 -1.30 33.71
C ALA A 407 32.24 -0.21 33.74
N ALA A 408 31.93 0.33 34.92
CA ALA A 408 31.01 1.45 35.06
C ALA A 408 31.53 2.71 34.33
N GLN A 409 32.80 3.08 34.49
CA GLN A 409 33.37 4.23 33.78
C GLN A 409 33.34 4.06 32.25
N GLU A 410 33.68 2.87 31.75
CA GLU A 410 33.62 2.56 30.32
C GLU A 410 32.18 2.62 29.77
N THR A 411 31.23 2.07 30.52
CA THR A 411 29.82 2.10 30.15
C THR A 411 29.27 3.52 30.20
N GLN A 412 29.71 4.35 31.15
CA GLN A 412 29.32 5.77 31.24
C GLN A 412 29.83 6.56 30.03
N ALA A 413 31.09 6.36 29.62
CA ALA A 413 31.62 6.99 28.42
C ALA A 413 30.85 6.56 27.16
N THR A 414 30.49 5.27 27.07
CA THR A 414 29.67 4.75 25.97
C THR A 414 28.28 5.38 25.94
N ALA A 415 27.63 5.53 27.11
CA ALA A 415 26.34 6.21 27.21
C ALA A 415 26.43 7.68 26.79
N MET A 416 27.47 8.42 27.20
CA MET A 416 27.66 9.80 26.76
C MET A 416 27.82 9.92 25.24
N HIS A 417 28.63 9.05 24.63
CA HIS A 417 28.78 9.02 23.17
C HIS A 417 27.47 8.66 22.45
N LEU A 418 26.67 7.74 22.99
CA LEU A 418 25.38 7.39 22.42
C LEU A 418 24.37 8.54 22.52
N ALA A 419 24.41 9.33 23.60
CA ALA A 419 23.58 10.53 23.74
C ALA A 419 23.95 11.61 22.71
N GLU A 420 25.25 11.87 22.52
CA GLU A 420 25.75 12.79 21.49
C GLU A 420 25.39 12.32 20.07
N ALA A 421 25.55 11.02 19.79
CA ALA A 421 25.17 10.44 18.51
C ALA A 421 23.65 10.55 18.25
N SER A 422 22.82 10.38 19.30
CA SER A 422 21.37 10.53 19.21
C SER A 422 20.96 11.98 18.92
N ASP A 423 21.67 12.96 19.48
CA ASP A 423 21.42 14.38 19.23
C ASP A 423 21.74 14.76 17.78
N HIS A 424 22.90 14.32 17.27
CA HIS A 424 23.24 14.46 15.86
C HIS A 424 22.26 13.74 14.94
N GLN A 425 21.78 12.56 15.32
CA GLN A 425 20.77 11.84 14.56
C GLN A 425 19.46 12.63 14.47
N ALA A 426 19.02 13.27 15.56
CA ALA A 426 17.83 14.14 15.56
C ALA A 426 17.97 15.35 14.62
N GLU A 427 19.16 15.97 14.56
CA GLU A 427 19.43 17.04 13.59
C GLU A 427 19.33 16.56 12.14
N GLN A 428 19.90 15.37 11.85
CA GLN A 428 19.83 14.78 10.51
C GLN A 428 18.39 14.42 10.12
N ILE A 429 17.59 13.89 11.04
CA ILE A 429 16.17 13.60 10.80
C ILE A 429 15.40 14.88 10.50
N THR A 430 15.65 15.96 11.25
CA THR A 430 15.01 17.26 11.00
C THR A 430 15.35 17.79 9.60
N ALA A 431 16.62 17.71 9.19
CA ALA A 431 17.05 18.11 7.86
C ALA A 431 16.43 17.22 6.76
N ALA A 432 16.36 15.90 6.98
CA ALA A 432 15.73 14.97 6.05
C ALA A 432 14.23 15.26 5.89
N SER A 433 13.50 15.46 6.99
CA SER A 433 12.08 15.83 6.99
C SER A 433 11.83 17.12 6.22
N ALA A 434 12.68 18.14 6.38
CA ALA A 434 12.58 19.39 5.62
C ALA A 434 12.78 19.15 4.11
N ALA A 435 13.76 18.33 3.72
CA ALA A 435 14.01 17.97 2.32
C ALA A 435 12.84 17.18 1.71
N ILE A 436 12.23 16.27 2.47
CA ILE A 436 11.06 15.50 2.04
C ILE A 436 9.85 16.41 1.84
N ASN A 437 9.63 17.37 2.73
CA ASN A 437 8.56 18.35 2.57
C ASN A 437 8.76 19.22 1.32
N GLN A 438 10.00 19.65 1.06
CA GLN A 438 10.33 20.39 -0.15
C GLN A 438 10.12 19.54 -1.42
N MET A 439 10.45 18.25 -1.36
CA MET A 439 10.20 17.30 -2.43
C MET A 439 8.71 17.14 -2.71
N ALA A 440 7.85 17.07 -1.68
CA ALA A 440 6.40 17.00 -1.84
C ALA A 440 5.84 18.23 -2.59
N ILE A 441 6.31 19.43 -2.25
CA ILE A 441 5.94 20.68 -2.96
C ILE A 441 6.39 20.62 -4.43
N SER A 442 7.60 20.12 -4.69
CA SER A 442 8.12 19.99 -6.05
C SER A 442 7.31 18.99 -6.88
N ILE A 443 6.89 17.88 -6.28
CA ILE A 443 6.06 16.86 -6.92
C ILE A 443 4.68 17.42 -7.29
N ASP A 444 4.06 18.19 -6.40
CA ASP A 444 2.78 18.86 -6.68
C ASP A 444 2.91 19.84 -7.87
N THR A 445 4.01 20.58 -7.92
CA THR A 445 4.34 21.48 -9.04
C THR A 445 4.52 20.70 -10.36
N VAL A 446 5.19 19.55 -10.33
CA VAL A 446 5.35 18.68 -11.51
C VAL A 446 4.00 18.15 -11.98
N SER A 447 3.14 17.69 -11.08
CA SER A 447 1.79 17.22 -11.41
C SER A 447 0.94 18.32 -12.04
N SER A 448 0.98 19.54 -11.49
CA SER A 448 0.29 20.71 -12.04
C SER A 448 0.80 21.08 -13.44
N ASN A 449 2.13 21.09 -13.63
CA ASN A 449 2.74 21.36 -14.94
C ASN A 449 2.41 20.28 -15.99
N ALA A 450 2.32 19.02 -15.57
CA ALA A 450 1.85 17.94 -16.42
C ALA A 450 0.41 18.21 -16.84
N ASN A 451 -0.51 18.45 -15.91
CA ASN A 451 -1.91 18.75 -16.26
C ASN A 451 -2.05 19.93 -17.24
N ALA A 452 -1.30 21.02 -17.02
CA ALA A 452 -1.27 22.15 -17.95
C ALA A 452 -0.72 21.76 -19.34
N SER A 453 0.31 20.92 -19.41
CA SER A 453 0.88 20.44 -20.67
C SER A 453 -0.09 19.53 -21.42
N SER A 454 -0.87 18.72 -20.72
CA SER A 454 -1.92 17.88 -21.30
C SER A 454 -3.04 18.73 -21.91
N GLU A 455 -3.44 19.81 -21.24
CA GLU A 455 -4.42 20.77 -21.78
C GLU A 455 -3.90 21.43 -23.07
N VAL A 456 -2.62 21.84 -23.09
CA VAL A 456 -1.99 22.40 -24.29
C VAL A 456 -1.91 21.37 -25.42
N ALA A 457 -1.57 20.11 -25.13
CA ALA A 457 -1.53 19.03 -26.11
C ALA A 457 -2.93 18.78 -26.72
N ASN A 458 -3.97 18.71 -25.89
CA ASN A 458 -5.36 18.59 -26.35
C ASN A 458 -5.81 19.78 -27.21
N LYS A 459 -5.38 20.99 -26.87
CA LYS A 459 -5.66 22.18 -27.68
C LYS A 459 -4.93 22.14 -29.02
N SER A 460 -3.68 21.70 -29.05
CA SER A 460 -2.92 21.48 -30.29
C SER A 460 -3.60 20.44 -31.18
N LEU A 461 -4.13 19.36 -30.58
CA LEU A 461 -4.91 18.34 -31.27
C LEU A 461 -6.16 18.91 -31.96
N ASP A 462 -6.95 19.73 -31.25
CA ASP A 462 -8.13 20.39 -31.83
C ASP A 462 -7.76 21.36 -32.97
N ILE A 463 -6.68 22.12 -32.81
CA ILE A 463 -6.17 23.02 -33.85
C ILE A 463 -5.72 22.22 -35.08
N ALA A 464 -4.98 21.12 -34.90
CA ALA A 464 -4.52 20.25 -35.98
C ALA A 464 -5.70 19.65 -36.74
N LYS A 465 -6.72 19.14 -36.04
CA LYS A 465 -7.96 18.62 -36.66
C LYS A 465 -8.69 19.67 -37.49
N LYS A 466 -8.85 20.88 -36.96
CA LYS A 466 -9.44 22.01 -37.71
C LYS A 466 -8.61 22.40 -38.93
N GLY A 467 -7.28 22.39 -38.78
CA GLY A 467 -6.35 22.62 -39.89
C GLY A 467 -6.49 21.56 -40.97
N ALA A 468 -6.51 20.28 -40.60
CA ALA A 468 -6.63 19.15 -41.52
C ALA A 468 -7.94 19.22 -42.30
N GLN A 469 -9.05 19.55 -41.61
CA GLN A 469 -10.34 19.79 -42.25
C GLN A 469 -10.28 20.93 -43.28
N ALA A 470 -9.69 22.08 -42.92
CA ALA A 470 -9.55 23.22 -43.83
C ALA A 470 -8.69 22.89 -45.07
N VAL A 471 -7.63 22.09 -44.89
CA VAL A 471 -6.81 21.57 -46.00
C VAL A 471 -7.62 20.63 -46.88
N GLN A 472 -8.42 19.74 -46.30
CA GLN A 472 -9.26 18.81 -47.06
C GLN A 472 -10.33 19.53 -47.88
N ASP A 473 -10.92 20.60 -47.34
CA ASP A 473 -11.84 21.47 -48.08
C ASP A 473 -11.13 22.23 -49.21
N THR A 474 -9.86 22.62 -48.99
CA THR A 474 -9.02 23.21 -50.04
C THR A 474 -8.74 22.22 -51.17
N ILE A 475 -8.45 20.95 -50.87
CA ILE A 475 -8.24 19.89 -51.87
C ILE A 475 -9.50 19.70 -52.72
N ARG A 476 -10.69 19.62 -52.08
CA ARG A 476 -11.98 19.55 -52.80
C ARG A 476 -12.22 20.77 -53.69
N GLY A 477 -11.84 21.96 -53.20
CA GLY A 477 -11.88 23.19 -53.99
C GLY A 477 -10.99 23.12 -55.24
N MET A 478 -9.77 22.60 -55.10
CA MET A 478 -8.84 22.42 -56.23
C MET A 478 -9.35 21.40 -57.26
N ASP A 479 -9.97 20.30 -56.80
CA ASP A 479 -10.61 19.32 -57.70
C ASP A 479 -11.76 19.97 -58.49
N THR A 480 -12.59 20.78 -57.83
CA THR A 480 -13.68 21.52 -58.48
C THR A 480 -13.14 22.51 -59.53
N ILE A 481 -12.07 23.24 -59.20
CA ILE A 481 -11.41 24.15 -60.15
C ILE A 481 -10.85 23.37 -61.34
N ARG A 482 -10.23 22.21 -61.11
CA ARG A 482 -9.70 21.34 -62.18
C ARG A 482 -10.82 20.91 -63.14
N GLU A 483 -11.96 20.49 -62.62
CA GLU A 483 -13.13 20.11 -63.43
C GLU A 483 -13.65 21.27 -64.27
N GLN A 484 -13.78 22.47 -63.68
CA GLN A 484 -14.22 23.69 -64.38
C GLN A 484 -13.24 24.10 -65.50
N ILE A 485 -11.93 24.00 -65.26
CA ILE A 485 -10.90 24.26 -66.28
C ILE A 485 -11.02 23.26 -67.43
N GLN A 486 -11.19 21.97 -67.13
CA GLN A 486 -11.36 20.94 -68.16
C GLN A 486 -12.63 21.15 -68.98
N GLU A 487 -13.75 21.52 -68.35
CA GLU A 487 -14.99 21.83 -69.06
C GLU A 487 -14.82 23.07 -69.95
N THR A 488 -14.15 24.11 -69.44
CA THR A 488 -13.89 25.33 -70.20
C THR A 488 -12.96 25.06 -71.38
N SER A 489 -11.91 24.26 -71.20
CA SER A 489 -11.01 23.81 -72.26
C SER A 489 -11.77 23.05 -73.37
N LYS A 490 -12.71 22.15 -73.02
CA LYS A 490 -13.58 21.48 -74.00
C LYS A 490 -14.47 22.46 -74.77
N ARG A 491 -15.00 23.49 -74.11
CA ARG A 491 -15.82 24.53 -74.76
C ARG A 491 -14.99 25.37 -75.73
N ILE A 492 -13.78 25.78 -75.33
CA ILE A 492 -12.86 26.55 -76.19
C ILE A 492 -12.40 25.70 -77.38
N LYS A 493 -12.09 24.41 -77.18
CA LYS A 493 -11.71 23.51 -78.28
C LYS A 493 -12.81 23.39 -79.33
N ARG A 494 -14.07 23.21 -78.91
CA ARG A 494 -15.22 23.24 -79.83
C ARG A 494 -15.37 24.58 -80.55
N LEU A 495 -15.10 25.69 -79.87
CA LEU A 495 -15.09 27.01 -80.50
C LEU A 495 -14.00 27.09 -81.59
N GLY A 496 -12.80 26.58 -81.30
CA GLY A 496 -11.71 26.49 -82.29
C GLY A 496 -12.08 25.62 -83.50
N GLU A 497 -12.72 24.47 -83.29
CA GLU A 497 -13.26 23.61 -84.36
C GLU A 497 -14.32 24.36 -85.19
N SER A 498 -15.29 25.03 -84.56
CA SER A 498 -16.29 25.84 -85.28
C SER A 498 -15.66 27.04 -86.02
N SER A 499 -14.62 27.66 -85.48
CA SER A 499 -13.87 28.72 -86.17
C SER A 499 -13.07 28.19 -87.36
N GLN A 500 -12.60 26.94 -87.33
CA GLN A 500 -12.00 26.30 -88.48
C GLN A 500 -13.05 26.07 -89.59
N GLU A 501 -14.21 25.52 -89.24
CA GLU A 501 -15.32 25.32 -90.19
C GLU A 501 -15.76 26.64 -90.85
N ILE A 502 -15.84 27.72 -90.08
CA ILE A 502 -16.14 29.07 -90.63
C ILE A 502 -15.02 29.52 -91.56
N GLY A 503 -13.75 29.28 -91.23
CA GLY A 503 -12.61 29.58 -92.09
C GLY A 503 -12.73 28.89 -93.46
N ASP A 504 -13.02 27.59 -93.46
CA ASP A 504 -13.21 26.80 -94.68
C ASP A 504 -14.40 27.31 -95.52
N MET A 505 -15.49 27.75 -94.87
CA MET A 505 -16.63 28.39 -95.56
C MET A 505 -16.27 29.74 -96.16
N VAL A 506 -15.48 30.57 -95.46
CA VAL A 506 -15.06 31.89 -95.95
C VAL A 506 -14.13 31.76 -97.14
N GLU A 507 -13.23 30.77 -97.15
CA GLU A 507 -12.40 30.41 -98.30
C GLU A 507 -13.26 30.03 -99.51
N LEU A 508 -14.26 29.16 -99.32
CA LEU A 508 -15.20 28.78 -100.38
C LEU A 508 -16.01 29.98 -100.91
N ILE A 509 -16.46 30.89 -100.03
CA ILE A 509 -17.20 32.09 -100.46
C ILE A 509 -16.26 33.02 -101.26
N ASN A 510 -15.00 33.14 -100.86
CA ASN A 510 -14.01 33.91 -101.59
C ASN A 510 -13.78 33.32 -103.00
N ASP A 511 -13.66 32.00 -103.11
CA ASP A 511 -13.55 31.30 -104.40
C ASP A 511 -14.78 31.52 -105.28
N ILE A 512 -15.99 31.49 -104.71
CA ILE A 512 -17.24 31.79 -105.43
C ILE A 512 -17.28 33.25 -105.88
N ALA A 513 -16.86 34.20 -105.03
CA ALA A 513 -16.80 35.61 -105.36
C ALA A 513 -15.80 35.87 -106.50
N ASP A 514 -14.62 35.25 -106.46
CA ASP A 514 -13.61 35.34 -107.51
C ASP A 514 -14.11 34.71 -108.83
N GLN A 515 -14.78 33.55 -108.78
CA GLN A 515 -15.44 32.97 -109.95
C GLN A 515 -16.55 33.86 -110.51
N THR A 516 -17.35 34.48 -109.64
CA THR A 516 -18.43 35.40 -110.03
C THR A 516 -17.86 36.66 -110.67
N ASN A 517 -16.74 37.17 -110.16
CA ASN A 517 -16.00 38.30 -110.73
C ASN A 517 -15.50 37.97 -112.16
N ILE A 518 -14.94 36.77 -112.35
CA ILE A 518 -14.49 36.28 -113.68
C ILE A 518 -15.70 36.11 -114.63
N LEU A 519 -16.82 35.56 -114.15
CA LEU A 519 -18.05 35.40 -114.94
C LEU A 519 -18.64 36.76 -115.34
N ALA A 520 -18.66 37.73 -114.42
CA ALA A 520 -19.14 39.09 -114.67
C ALA A 520 -18.26 39.82 -115.68
N LEU A 521 -16.92 39.70 -115.57
CA LEU A 521 -15.97 40.24 -116.54
C LEU A 521 -16.18 39.63 -117.93
N ASN A 522 -16.36 38.31 -118.02
CA ASN A 522 -16.66 37.62 -119.28
C ASN A 522 -18.00 38.10 -119.89
N ALA A 523 -19.02 38.30 -119.05
CA ALA A 523 -20.31 38.84 -119.48
C ALA A 523 -20.20 40.31 -119.95
N ALA A 524 -19.41 41.14 -119.27
CA ALA A 524 -19.15 42.53 -119.66
C ALA A 524 -18.41 42.60 -121.02
N ILE A 525 -17.42 41.74 -121.24
CA ILE A 525 -16.71 41.61 -122.53
C ILE A 525 -17.69 41.20 -123.65
N GLN A 526 -18.54 40.19 -123.41
CA GLN A 526 -19.55 39.74 -124.38
C GLN A 526 -20.60 40.82 -124.66
N ALA A 527 -21.04 41.56 -123.64
CA ALA A 527 -21.97 42.68 -123.78
C ALA A 527 -21.37 43.85 -124.57
N ALA A 528 -20.08 44.13 -124.38
CA ALA A 528 -19.33 45.10 -125.19
C ALA A 528 -19.19 44.66 -126.66
N MET A 529 -19.02 43.36 -126.92
CA MET A 529 -18.97 42.80 -128.28
C MET A 529 -20.33 42.86 -129.00
N ALA A 530 -21.46 42.85 -128.28
CA ALA A 530 -22.82 42.94 -128.84
C ALA A 530 -23.26 44.39 -129.21
N GLY A 531 -22.42 45.40 -128.95
CA GLY A 531 -22.69 46.80 -129.31
C GLY A 531 -23.93 47.39 -128.61
N GLU A 532 -24.72 48.20 -129.33
CA GLU A 532 -25.90 48.89 -128.75
C GLU A 532 -26.99 47.93 -128.21
N SER A 533 -27.05 46.68 -128.69
CA SER A 533 -28.00 45.68 -128.18
C SER A 533 -27.59 45.08 -126.82
N GLY A 534 -26.31 45.15 -126.45
CA GLY A 534 -25.76 44.59 -125.20
C GLY A 534 -25.71 45.58 -124.03
N ARG A 535 -26.08 46.84 -124.24
CA ARG A 535 -25.85 47.95 -123.31
C ARG A 535 -26.53 47.77 -121.94
N GLY A 536 -27.75 47.22 -121.92
CA GLY A 536 -28.44 46.88 -120.66
C GLY A 536 -27.79 45.71 -119.92
N PHE A 537 -27.21 44.75 -120.66
CA PHE A 537 -26.49 43.60 -120.10
C PHE A 537 -25.12 44.00 -119.53
N ALA A 538 -24.42 44.95 -120.17
CA ALA A 538 -23.14 45.47 -119.69
C ALA A 538 -23.27 46.15 -118.32
N VAL A 539 -24.33 46.93 -118.10
CA VAL A 539 -24.57 47.59 -116.80
C VAL A 539 -24.83 46.56 -115.69
N VAL A 540 -25.55 45.48 -115.99
CA VAL A 540 -25.78 44.39 -115.02
C VAL A 540 -24.47 43.64 -114.74
N ALA A 541 -23.66 43.39 -115.76
CA ALA A 541 -22.36 42.73 -115.60
C ALA A 541 -21.39 43.55 -114.75
N ASP A 542 -21.29 44.87 -114.97
CA ASP A 542 -20.47 45.78 -114.15
C ASP A 542 -20.94 45.81 -112.68
N GLU A 543 -22.26 45.80 -112.44
CA GLU A 543 -22.80 45.79 -111.07
C GLU A 543 -22.58 44.45 -110.37
N VAL A 544 -22.65 43.32 -111.08
CA VAL A 544 -22.30 41.99 -110.56
C VAL A 544 -20.80 41.91 -110.26
N GLN A 545 -19.94 42.47 -111.13
CA GLN A 545 -18.50 42.54 -110.90
C GLN A 545 -18.18 43.34 -109.63
N ARG A 546 -18.76 44.53 -109.49
CA ARG A 546 -18.60 45.38 -108.31
C ARG A 546 -19.10 44.72 -107.03
N LEU A 547 -20.19 43.95 -107.11
CA LEU A 547 -20.72 43.18 -105.99
C LEU A 547 -19.80 42.00 -105.61
N ALA A 548 -19.20 41.35 -106.61
CA ALA A 548 -18.22 40.28 -106.42
C ALA A 548 -16.94 40.82 -105.75
N GLU A 549 -16.37 41.93 -106.24
CA GLU A 549 -15.22 42.61 -105.61
C GLU A 549 -15.51 43.00 -104.17
N LYS A 550 -16.69 43.58 -103.90
CA LYS A 550 -17.12 43.93 -102.54
C LYS A 550 -17.30 42.69 -101.64
N SER A 551 -17.71 41.56 -102.22
CA SER A 551 -17.83 40.29 -101.50
C SER A 551 -16.46 39.72 -101.16
N THR A 552 -15.50 39.74 -102.10
CA THR A 552 -14.08 39.36 -101.89
C THR A 552 -13.41 40.21 -100.82
N ASP A 553 -13.65 41.52 -100.79
CA ASP A 553 -13.10 42.39 -99.74
C ASP A 553 -13.72 42.10 -98.35
N ALA A 554 -15.02 41.79 -98.31
CA ALA A 554 -15.70 41.43 -97.08
C ALA A 554 -15.25 40.04 -96.56
N THR A 555 -15.08 39.05 -97.43
CA THR A 555 -14.57 37.72 -97.06
C THR A 555 -13.15 37.81 -96.52
N LYS A 556 -12.25 38.61 -97.11
CA LYS A 556 -10.90 38.83 -96.57
C LYS A 556 -10.89 39.44 -95.17
N GLN A 557 -11.81 40.38 -94.88
CA GLN A 557 -11.95 40.93 -93.54
C GLN A 557 -12.45 39.88 -92.53
N ILE A 558 -13.41 39.05 -92.95
CA ILE A 558 -13.90 37.94 -92.12
C ILE A 558 -12.80 36.90 -91.90
N GLU A 559 -12.03 36.55 -92.93
CA GLU A 559 -10.91 35.61 -92.85
C GLU A 559 -9.86 36.09 -91.82
N ALA A 560 -9.52 37.38 -91.84
CA ALA A 560 -8.62 37.98 -90.87
C ALA A 560 -9.18 37.90 -89.44
N LEU A 561 -10.48 38.14 -89.24
CA LEU A 561 -11.15 38.00 -87.94
C LEU A 561 -11.15 36.53 -87.47
N VAL A 562 -11.45 35.59 -88.36
CA VAL A 562 -11.45 34.15 -88.06
C VAL A 562 -10.06 33.68 -87.67
N LYS A 563 -9.01 34.09 -88.39
CA LYS A 563 -7.61 33.81 -88.03
C LYS A 563 -7.24 34.34 -86.64
N THR A 564 -7.69 35.54 -86.29
CA THR A 564 -7.49 36.09 -84.94
C THR A 564 -8.21 35.23 -83.90
N ILE A 565 -9.48 34.85 -84.14
CA ILE A 565 -10.22 33.97 -83.21
C ILE A 565 -9.53 32.60 -83.06
N GLN A 566 -9.02 32.01 -84.15
CA GLN A 566 -8.25 30.77 -84.11
C GLN A 566 -6.96 30.91 -83.29
N SER A 567 -6.26 32.03 -83.42
CA SER A 567 -5.07 32.34 -82.60
C SER A 567 -5.43 32.47 -81.12
N ASP A 568 -6.44 33.29 -80.80
CA ASP A 568 -6.88 33.55 -79.42
C ASP A 568 -7.41 32.27 -78.75
N THR A 569 -8.12 31.42 -79.49
CA THR A 569 -8.61 30.13 -78.97
C THR A 569 -7.46 29.16 -78.68
N ASN A 570 -6.44 29.09 -79.54
CA ASN A 570 -5.25 28.27 -79.28
C ASN A 570 -4.47 28.78 -78.06
N GLU A 571 -4.30 30.08 -77.91
CA GLU A 571 -3.65 30.68 -76.74
C GLU A 571 -4.45 30.39 -75.47
N ALA A 572 -5.78 30.51 -75.53
CA ALA A 572 -6.65 30.19 -74.39
C ALA A 572 -6.58 28.70 -73.99
N VAL A 573 -6.46 27.77 -74.96
CA VAL A 573 -6.25 26.34 -74.66
C VAL A 573 -4.91 26.12 -73.95
N ALA A 574 -3.82 26.72 -74.45
CA ALA A 574 -2.51 26.61 -73.82
C ALA A 574 -2.51 27.17 -72.38
N SER A 575 -3.18 28.29 -72.15
CA SER A 575 -3.37 28.88 -70.82
C SER A 575 -4.18 27.97 -69.88
N MET A 576 -5.19 27.28 -70.40
CA MET A 576 -5.98 26.30 -69.63
C MET A 576 -5.16 25.05 -69.25
N GLU A 577 -4.27 24.57 -70.12
CA GLU A 577 -3.35 23.46 -69.82
C GLU A 577 -2.33 23.85 -68.74
N GLN A 578 -1.77 25.06 -68.83
CA GLN A 578 -0.88 25.59 -67.80
C GLN A 578 -1.61 25.73 -66.45
N SER A 579 -2.83 26.26 -66.46
CA SER A 579 -3.66 26.41 -65.26
C SER A 579 -3.99 25.05 -64.63
N THR A 580 -4.25 24.02 -65.45
CA THR A 580 -4.44 22.64 -64.98
C THR A 580 -3.21 22.13 -64.23
N THR A 581 -2.01 22.36 -64.78
CA THR A 581 -0.74 21.96 -64.15
C THR A 581 -0.54 22.67 -62.80
N GLN A 582 -0.85 23.96 -62.72
CA GLN A 582 -0.75 24.73 -61.48
C GLN A 582 -1.73 24.24 -60.40
N VAL A 583 -2.98 23.93 -60.79
CA VAL A 583 -3.98 23.40 -59.85
C VAL A 583 -3.57 22.02 -59.32
N VAL A 584 -3.03 21.14 -60.18
CA VAL A 584 -2.51 19.84 -59.73
C VAL A 584 -1.35 20.01 -58.76
N SER A 585 -0.42 20.93 -59.04
CA SER A 585 0.68 21.24 -58.12
C SER A 585 0.17 21.82 -56.79
N GLY A 586 -0.84 22.69 -56.83
CA GLY A 586 -1.47 23.27 -55.65
C GLY A 586 -2.19 22.22 -54.79
N ALA A 587 -2.92 21.30 -55.43
CA ALA A 587 -3.56 20.17 -54.76
C ALA A 587 -2.52 19.27 -54.08
N LYS A 588 -1.39 18.97 -54.75
CA LYS A 588 -0.30 18.19 -54.16
C LYS A 588 0.30 18.87 -52.92
N LEU A 589 0.53 20.18 -52.97
CA LEU A 589 1.04 20.92 -51.81
C LEU A 589 0.05 20.89 -50.64
N ALA A 590 -1.25 21.01 -50.93
CA ALA A 590 -2.29 20.88 -49.92
C ALA A 590 -2.30 19.48 -49.28
N VAL A 591 -2.16 18.41 -50.07
CA VAL A 591 -2.03 17.03 -49.54
C VAL A 591 -0.86 16.92 -48.56
N ASN A 592 0.33 17.39 -48.95
CA ASN A 592 1.50 17.35 -48.07
C ASN A 592 1.29 18.14 -46.76
N ALA A 593 0.58 19.28 -46.82
CA ALA A 593 0.23 20.04 -45.62
C ALA A 593 -0.75 19.28 -44.72
N GLY A 594 -1.67 18.51 -45.31
CA GLY A 594 -2.59 17.63 -44.59
C GLY A 594 -1.86 16.48 -43.88
N GLU A 595 -0.88 15.86 -44.54
CA GLU A 595 -0.02 14.83 -43.94
C GLU A 595 0.74 15.37 -42.72
N ALA A 596 1.38 16.55 -42.84
CA ALA A 596 2.08 17.18 -41.73
C ALA A 596 1.15 17.51 -40.54
N LEU A 597 -0.11 17.86 -40.80
CA LEU A 597 -1.11 18.08 -39.74
C LEU A 597 -1.52 16.76 -39.07
N GLY A 598 -1.58 15.65 -39.82
CA GLY A 598 -1.79 14.31 -39.27
C GLY A 598 -0.62 13.84 -38.38
N GLU A 599 0.61 14.19 -38.73
CA GLU A 599 1.77 13.96 -37.86
C GLU A 599 1.68 14.77 -36.56
N ILE A 600 1.28 16.05 -36.63
CA ILE A 600 1.04 16.88 -35.44
C ILE A 600 -0.09 16.30 -34.57
N GLU A 601 -1.14 15.77 -35.18
CA GLU A 601 -2.23 15.09 -34.47
C GLU A 601 -1.68 13.91 -33.65
N THR A 602 -0.89 13.04 -34.29
CA THR A 602 -0.28 11.85 -33.67
C THR A 602 0.64 12.24 -32.51
N VAL A 603 1.58 13.15 -32.74
CA VAL A 603 2.53 13.61 -31.71
C VAL A 603 1.81 14.31 -30.55
N SER A 604 0.72 15.03 -30.81
CA SER A 604 -0.07 15.67 -29.76
C SER A 604 -0.81 14.65 -28.89
N MET A 605 -1.29 13.55 -29.48
CA MET A 605 -1.89 12.45 -28.72
C MET A 605 -0.86 11.74 -27.84
N GLU A 606 0.31 11.39 -28.38
CA GLU A 606 1.41 10.79 -27.62
C GLU A 606 1.85 11.71 -26.47
N LEU A 607 1.93 13.02 -26.73
CA LEU A 607 2.28 14.00 -25.69
C LEU A 607 1.23 14.03 -24.58
N ALA A 608 -0.06 13.97 -24.90
CA ALA A 608 -1.14 13.94 -23.92
C ALA A 608 -1.06 12.69 -23.03
N GLU A 609 -0.78 11.52 -23.63
CA GLU A 609 -0.60 10.26 -22.92
C GLU A 609 0.63 10.26 -22.01
N LEU A 610 1.80 10.68 -22.52
CA LEU A 610 3.03 10.78 -21.73
C LEU A 610 2.83 11.71 -20.52
N THR A 611 2.16 12.82 -20.76
CA THR A 611 1.88 13.81 -19.72
C THR A 611 0.92 13.26 -18.65
N HIS A 612 -0.06 12.45 -19.05
CA HIS A 612 -0.92 11.75 -18.11
C HIS A 612 -0.13 10.79 -17.21
N SER A 613 0.77 9.98 -17.79
CA SER A 613 1.66 9.08 -17.05
C SER A 613 2.61 9.82 -16.10
N ILE A 614 3.12 11.00 -16.48
CA ILE A 614 3.89 11.87 -15.58
C ILE A 614 3.05 12.32 -14.38
N SER A 615 1.79 12.71 -14.59
CA SER A 615 0.89 13.10 -13.49
C SER A 615 0.60 11.94 -12.55
N GLU A 616 0.34 10.74 -13.06
CA GLU A 616 0.15 9.54 -12.25
C GLU A 616 1.42 9.19 -11.44
N SER A 617 2.59 9.24 -12.08
CA SER A 617 3.88 8.98 -11.43
C SER A 617 4.16 10.01 -10.33
N ALA A 618 3.87 11.28 -10.58
CA ALA A 618 3.98 12.34 -9.58
C ALA A 618 3.03 12.08 -8.39
N GLN A 619 1.79 11.66 -8.64
CA GLN A 619 0.86 11.32 -7.57
C GLN A 619 1.35 10.15 -6.70
N GLN A 620 1.94 9.12 -7.32
CA GLN A 620 2.56 8.01 -6.58
C GLN A 620 3.78 8.47 -5.76
N GLN A 621 4.62 9.34 -6.33
CA GLN A 621 5.75 9.94 -5.60
C GLN A 621 5.29 10.79 -4.41
N ALA A 622 4.17 11.50 -4.52
CA ALA A 622 3.61 12.27 -3.42
C ALA A 622 3.19 11.36 -2.25
N VAL A 623 2.55 10.23 -2.55
CA VAL A 623 2.19 9.22 -1.53
C VAL A 623 3.45 8.63 -0.87
N ALA A 624 4.46 8.30 -1.67
CA ALA A 624 5.74 7.81 -1.15
C ALA A 624 6.43 8.85 -0.24
N ALA A 625 6.48 10.13 -0.65
CA ALA A 625 7.05 11.20 0.16
C ALA A 625 6.30 11.37 1.49
N SER A 626 4.96 11.25 1.49
CA SER A 626 4.15 11.27 2.72
C SER A 626 4.51 10.11 3.66
N SER A 627 4.66 8.90 3.12
CA SER A 627 5.03 7.71 3.92
C SER A 627 6.45 7.81 4.51
N ILE A 628 7.40 8.38 3.74
CA ILE A 628 8.75 8.64 4.24
C ILE A 628 8.71 9.70 5.35
N SER A 629 7.90 10.76 5.21
CA SER A 629 7.72 11.77 6.25
C SER A 629 7.18 11.18 7.56
N GLU A 630 6.17 10.30 7.46
CA GLU A 630 5.65 9.57 8.62
C GLU A 630 6.71 8.67 9.27
N SER A 631 7.50 7.97 8.46
CA SER A 631 8.63 7.17 8.94
C SER A 631 9.67 8.01 9.67
N MET A 632 9.97 9.22 9.18
CA MET A 632 10.89 10.14 9.85
C MET A 632 10.37 10.60 11.21
N ASN A 633 9.04 10.81 11.36
CA ASN A 633 8.45 11.13 12.66
C ASN A 633 8.62 9.98 13.67
N VAL A 634 8.42 8.73 13.22
CA VAL A 634 8.64 7.55 14.07
C VAL A 634 10.12 7.44 14.46
N ILE A 635 11.04 7.63 13.52
CA ILE A 635 12.48 7.60 13.82
C ILE A 635 12.85 8.73 14.81
N GLN A 636 12.25 9.91 14.67
CA GLN A 636 12.45 11.01 15.60
C GLN A 636 12.01 10.64 17.02
N GLU A 637 10.84 10.03 17.18
CA GLU A 637 10.34 9.54 18.47
C GLU A 637 11.28 8.50 19.10
N VAL A 638 11.71 7.51 18.32
CA VAL A 638 12.66 6.48 18.77
C VAL A 638 14.00 7.10 19.16
N THR A 639 14.48 8.11 18.43
CA THR A 639 15.73 8.83 18.72
C THR A 639 15.61 9.59 20.05
N THR A 640 14.47 10.26 20.29
CA THR A 640 14.18 10.94 21.56
C THR A 640 14.11 9.95 22.73
N GLN A 641 13.44 8.80 22.54
CA GLN A 641 13.37 7.75 23.57
C GLN A 641 14.76 7.14 23.85
N THR A 642 15.57 6.93 22.81
CA THR A 642 16.94 6.42 22.93
C THR A 642 17.81 7.38 23.71
N SER A 643 17.74 8.69 23.42
CA SER A 643 18.44 9.72 24.17
C SER A 643 18.02 9.75 25.65
N ALA A 644 16.71 9.68 25.93
CA ALA A 644 16.19 9.62 27.29
C ALA A 644 16.67 8.37 28.06
N GLY A 645 16.55 7.17 27.47
CA GLY A 645 17.01 5.93 28.09
C GLY A 645 18.53 5.87 28.27
N THR A 646 19.28 6.51 27.37
CA THR A 646 20.74 6.64 27.51
C THR A 646 21.12 7.53 28.68
N ASN A 647 20.40 8.65 28.88
CA ASN A 647 20.60 9.52 30.05
C ASN A 647 20.27 8.80 31.37
N GLU A 648 19.19 8.01 31.41
CA GLU A 648 18.83 7.19 32.57
C GLU A 648 19.88 6.10 32.86
N THR A 649 20.40 5.48 31.81
CA THR A 649 21.49 4.50 31.90
C THR A 649 22.75 5.14 32.47
N SER A 650 23.13 6.33 31.98
CA SER A 650 24.27 7.10 32.50
C SER A 650 24.12 7.43 33.98
N ALA A 651 22.92 7.84 34.42
CA ALA A 651 22.62 8.10 35.82
C ALA A 651 22.73 6.82 36.69
N SER A 652 22.18 5.71 36.21
CA SER A 652 22.23 4.41 36.90
C SER A 652 23.66 3.89 37.06
N ILE A 653 24.49 4.07 36.02
CA ILE A 653 25.92 3.72 36.05
C ILE A 653 26.68 4.62 37.03
N GLY A 654 26.34 5.91 37.10
CA GLY A 654 26.88 6.82 38.10
C GLY A 654 26.63 6.31 39.53
N ASN A 655 25.40 5.88 39.82
CA ASN A 655 25.06 5.28 41.12
C ASN A 655 25.81 3.96 41.37
N LEU A 656 26.00 3.12 40.34
CA LEU A 656 26.76 1.87 40.47
C LEU A 656 28.24 2.12 40.79
N ALA A 657 28.84 3.13 40.17
CA ALA A 657 30.20 3.55 40.47
C ALA A 657 30.33 4.06 41.92
N GLU A 658 29.34 4.81 42.41
CA GLU A 658 29.28 5.26 43.80
C GLU A 658 29.17 4.08 44.77
N LEU A 659 28.23 3.16 44.55
CA LEU A 659 28.04 1.98 45.39
C LEU A 659 29.28 1.07 45.41
N SER A 660 29.96 0.92 44.28
CA SER A 660 31.21 0.16 44.20
C SER A 660 32.32 0.82 45.03
N ASN A 661 32.36 2.15 45.04
CA ASN A 661 33.30 2.91 45.86
C ASN A 661 32.96 2.83 47.37
N GLU A 662 31.67 2.82 47.73
CA GLU A 662 31.22 2.57 49.10
C GLU A 662 31.60 1.16 49.58
N LEU A 663 31.35 0.14 48.76
CA LEU A 663 31.73 -1.25 49.07
C LEU A 663 33.24 -1.39 49.28
N ARG A 664 34.04 -0.74 48.42
CA ARG A 664 35.50 -0.67 48.57
C ARG A 664 35.91 -0.01 49.89
N LYS A 665 35.26 1.11 50.28
CA LYS A 665 35.52 1.76 51.57
C LYS A 665 35.14 0.88 52.76
N SER A 666 34.04 0.14 52.68
CA SER A 666 33.60 -0.77 53.75
C SER A 666 34.59 -1.92 54.00
N VAL A 667 35.29 -2.40 52.96
CA VAL A 667 36.31 -3.45 53.12
C VAL A 667 37.72 -2.90 53.37
N ALA A 668 37.97 -1.62 53.13
CA ALA A 668 39.27 -0.96 53.39
C ALA A 668 39.63 -0.89 54.89
N GLY A 669 38.66 -1.10 55.78
CA GLY A 669 38.91 -1.24 57.22
C GLY A 669 39.63 -2.52 57.61
N PHE A 670 39.69 -3.52 56.71
CA PHE A 670 40.43 -4.75 56.94
C PHE A 670 41.88 -4.62 56.46
N LYS A 671 42.83 -4.93 57.33
CA LYS A 671 44.26 -4.87 57.03
C LYS A 671 44.74 -6.20 56.49
N LEU A 672 45.18 -6.22 55.23
CA LEU A 672 45.73 -7.40 54.57
C LEU A 672 47.27 -7.44 54.72
N PRO A 673 47.90 -8.62 54.70
CA PRO A 673 49.36 -8.73 54.63
C PRO A 673 49.85 -8.17 53.30
N GLU A 674 50.96 -7.41 53.32
CA GLU A 674 51.60 -6.86 52.11
C GLU A 674 52.05 -7.93 51.12
#